data_AF-A0A7C6YQX9-F1
#
_entry.id   AF-A0A7C6YQX9-F1
#
_cell.length_a   1.000
_cell.length_b   1.000
_cell.length_c   1.000
_cell.angle_alpha   90.00
_cell.angle_beta   90.00
_cell.angle_gamma   90.00
#
_symmetry.space_group_name_H-M   'P 1'
#
loop_
_entity.id
_entity.type
_entity.pdbx_description
1 polymer ?
#
loop_
_entity_poly.entity_id
_entity_poly.type
_entity_poly.pdbx_seq_one_letter_code
_entity_poly.pdbx_strand_id
1 'polypeptide(L)'
;MKTGPFLRSSVTIEEIMIDVLISLLPALLAGVVFFGWRALWIVFLSTVTAILTEAIFTRQPLNLRGILGDGSAAVTGLLLGLILPSTAAWWVPVVGSILAIVVVKLAFGGLGYNIFNPALGARALLLLAFTSQMVKFAAPFDAVTTATPLMSVREFSLPLFWGNVGGSIGETSVIAILLGAIYLLYKGHINWRIPVGYVGSAFILALIWGLDPWYTICAGGLLFAAVFMATDMVTSPVTLGGQLVFGIGCGILTILIRQYTSFPEGVTFAVLTMNALAPLLEKLTIPIPFGVGLAREERIKGTVACAAAIIIVVGALIWLDAVHPAVTPVLSHGRHLPVEALLGTADYETVEHEGVRYYLRKNEEGEPAAAVFLAEQGGFNGPIHFLVALDQEYRISELQILEHREDPGLGELITEASFLEQFIGKGGANELALGRDIQGISGATISSRSFTTGVRRALASFQDAFFPQEEEVGWLDGTYFGSADSFGGELEVEVVVTAGKIAAVEIVGHSDTPSIAGGAIENIPGRIVAANAAKVDGISGATITSDAIMGAVQRALTDAAGVGEPTTDAFLLPAEDGVYRGEGEGFGGKLVLDVTIDGGKISELEVIASEETPFIADSALEKLLPAIIEAQGPVDAVSGATKTSEGVLQAIRDALSVKEGQ
;
A
#
# COMPACT_ATOMS: atom_id res chain seq x y z
N MET A 1 9.83 71.55 -6.70
CA MET A 1 8.98 71.15 -7.84
C MET A 1 7.54 71.07 -7.37
N LYS A 2 6.62 71.86 -7.92
CA LYS A 2 5.19 71.58 -7.76
C LYS A 2 4.90 70.37 -8.67
N THR A 3 4.65 69.21 -8.08
CA THR A 3 4.17 68.04 -8.80
C THR A 3 2.84 68.40 -9.48
N GLY A 4 2.72 68.09 -10.77
CA GLY A 4 1.49 68.35 -11.53
C GLY A 4 0.29 67.60 -10.93
N PRO A 5 -0.95 68.05 -11.16
CA PRO A 5 -2.13 67.37 -10.65
C PRO A 5 -2.33 66.06 -11.44
N PHE A 6 -1.88 64.95 -10.87
CA PHE A 6 -2.31 63.63 -11.33
C PHE A 6 -3.75 63.42 -10.87
N LEU A 7 -4.67 63.17 -11.80
CA LEU A 7 -6.01 62.67 -11.48
C LEU A 7 -5.83 61.38 -10.68
N ARG A 8 -6.13 61.42 -9.38
CA ARG A 8 -6.10 60.21 -8.54
C ARG A 8 -7.26 59.32 -8.98
N SER A 9 -6.93 58.13 -9.47
CA SER A 9 -7.91 57.05 -9.57
C SER A 9 -8.51 56.81 -8.19
N SER A 10 -9.82 56.59 -8.12
CA SER A 10 -10.50 56.21 -6.87
C SER A 10 -10.18 54.78 -6.45
N VAL A 11 -9.67 53.95 -7.36
CA VAL A 11 -9.43 52.51 -7.13
C VAL A 11 -8.13 52.30 -6.36
N THR A 12 -8.22 51.64 -5.21
CA THR A 12 -7.07 51.27 -4.37
C THR A 12 -6.78 49.78 -4.38
N ILE A 13 -5.55 49.38 -4.04
CA ILE A 13 -5.16 47.95 -3.93
C ILE A 13 -6.04 47.23 -2.90
N GLU A 14 -6.28 47.87 -1.75
CA GLU A 14 -7.13 47.35 -0.68
C GLU A 14 -8.55 47.03 -1.17
N GLU A 15 -9.16 47.93 -1.96
CA GLU A 15 -10.49 47.70 -2.55
C GLU A 15 -10.50 46.48 -3.49
N ILE A 16 -9.47 46.33 -4.32
CA ILE A 16 -9.37 45.19 -5.23
C ILE A 16 -9.19 43.88 -4.44
N MET A 17 -8.31 43.87 -3.42
CA MET A 17 -8.09 42.69 -2.58
C MET A 17 -9.36 42.29 -1.81
N ILE A 18 -10.12 43.26 -1.30
CA ILE A 18 -11.42 43.01 -0.65
C ILE A 18 -12.42 42.41 -1.64
N ASP A 19 -12.50 42.94 -2.87
CA ASP A 19 -13.39 42.39 -3.90
C ASP A 19 -12.99 40.94 -4.28
N VAL A 20 -11.70 40.58 -4.24
CA VAL A 20 -11.23 39.19 -4.39
C VAL A 20 -11.60 38.32 -3.20
N LEU A 21 -11.49 38.81 -1.96
CA LEU A 21 -11.96 38.07 -0.79
C LEU A 21 -13.47 37.80 -0.85
N ILE A 22 -14.26 38.79 -1.28
CA ILE A 22 -15.71 38.67 -1.44
C ILE A 22 -16.06 37.63 -2.50
N SER A 23 -15.32 37.61 -3.62
CA SER A 23 -15.60 36.66 -4.70
C SER A 23 -15.26 35.21 -4.34
N LEU A 24 -14.38 34.99 -3.36
CA LEU A 24 -14.04 33.66 -2.83
C LEU A 24 -15.05 33.14 -1.79
N LEU A 25 -15.91 34.00 -1.24
CA LEU A 25 -16.90 33.60 -0.22
C LEU A 25 -17.84 32.48 -0.68
N PRO A 26 -18.40 32.47 -1.91
CA PRO A 26 -19.24 31.36 -2.36
C PRO A 26 -18.51 30.02 -2.32
N ALA A 27 -17.25 29.98 -2.79
CA ALA A 27 -16.43 28.77 -2.79
C ALA A 27 -16.06 28.33 -1.36
N LEU A 28 -15.74 29.28 -0.49
CA LEU A 28 -15.51 29.01 0.93
C LEU A 28 -16.76 28.42 1.61
N LEU A 29 -17.92 29.04 1.42
CA LEU A 29 -19.18 28.58 2.00
C LEU A 29 -19.53 27.18 1.51
N ALA A 30 -19.41 26.93 0.20
CA ALA A 30 -19.61 25.60 -0.37
C ALA A 30 -18.66 24.58 0.28
N GLY A 31 -17.36 24.86 0.33
CA GLY A 31 -16.37 23.98 0.96
C GLY A 31 -16.66 23.70 2.44
N VAL A 32 -17.07 24.70 3.21
CA VAL A 32 -17.45 24.53 4.63
C VAL A 32 -18.73 23.72 4.79
N VAL A 33 -19.72 23.89 3.90
CA VAL A 33 -20.95 23.08 3.92
C VAL A 33 -20.65 21.61 3.60
N PHE A 34 -19.79 21.35 2.62
CA PHE A 34 -19.46 20.00 2.15
C PHE A 34 -18.52 19.23 3.09
N PHE A 35 -17.50 19.89 3.64
CA PHE A 35 -16.46 19.27 4.46
C PHE A 35 -16.54 19.62 5.95
N GLY A 36 -17.52 20.43 6.34
CA GLY A 36 -17.80 20.78 7.72
C GLY A 36 -16.70 21.62 8.40
N TRP A 37 -16.57 21.41 9.71
CA TRP A 37 -15.69 22.21 10.58
C TRP A 37 -14.20 22.13 10.22
N ARG A 38 -13.74 20.98 9.69
CA ARG A 38 -12.33 20.79 9.33
C ARG A 38 -11.87 21.75 8.23
N ALA A 39 -12.70 21.95 7.20
CA ALA A 39 -12.39 22.89 6.13
C ALA A 39 -12.31 24.33 6.62
N LEU A 40 -13.23 24.73 7.50
CA LEU A 40 -13.19 26.05 8.11
C LEU A 40 -11.90 26.26 8.90
N TRP A 41 -11.47 25.25 9.67
CA TRP A 41 -10.25 25.33 10.47
C TRP A 41 -8.98 25.43 9.61
N ILE A 42 -8.89 24.67 8.52
CA ILE A 42 -7.75 24.71 7.59
C ILE A 42 -7.64 26.10 6.94
N VAL A 43 -8.75 26.61 6.41
CA VAL A 43 -8.79 27.95 5.79
C VAL A 43 -8.49 29.04 6.81
N PHE A 44 -9.06 28.94 8.02
CA PHE A 44 -8.80 29.91 9.07
C PHE A 44 -7.31 29.93 9.45
N LEU A 45 -6.71 28.76 9.68
CA LEU A 45 -5.29 28.65 10.00
C LEU A 45 -4.41 29.21 8.88
N SER A 46 -4.65 28.86 7.62
CA SER A 46 -3.84 29.37 6.51
C SER A 46 -3.96 30.89 6.36
N THR A 47 -5.17 31.45 6.43
CA THR A 47 -5.39 32.89 6.33
C THR A 47 -4.73 33.64 7.49
N VAL A 48 -4.94 33.21 8.74
CA VAL A 48 -4.35 33.87 9.90
C VAL A 48 -2.82 33.76 9.89
N THR A 49 -2.26 32.59 9.58
CA THR A 49 -0.81 32.42 9.50
C THR A 49 -0.20 33.29 8.40
N ALA A 50 -0.84 33.40 7.22
CA ALA A 50 -0.34 34.24 6.15
C ALA A 50 -0.30 35.72 6.57
N ILE A 51 -1.39 36.23 7.16
CA ILE A 51 -1.48 37.62 7.65
C ILE A 51 -0.41 37.90 8.72
N LEU A 52 -0.28 37.03 9.71
CA LEU A 52 0.70 37.20 10.79
C LEU A 52 2.13 37.14 10.25
N THR A 53 2.42 36.21 9.34
CA THR A 53 3.76 36.06 8.77
C THR A 53 4.15 37.33 8.01
N GLU A 54 3.26 37.88 7.19
CA GLU A 54 3.53 39.11 6.46
C GLU A 54 3.75 40.30 7.40
N ALA A 55 2.88 40.47 8.41
CA ALA A 55 3.00 41.54 9.39
C ALA A 55 4.31 41.48 10.19
N ILE A 56 4.76 40.28 10.56
CA ILE A 56 6.01 40.06 11.32
C ILE A 56 7.23 40.43 10.46
N PHE A 57 7.31 39.92 9.24
CA PHE A 57 8.49 40.13 8.38
C PHE A 57 8.57 41.55 7.82
N THR A 58 7.43 42.19 7.56
CA THR A 58 7.38 43.61 7.13
C THR A 58 7.47 44.59 8.29
N ARG A 59 7.52 44.11 9.54
CA ARG A 59 7.57 44.91 10.78
C ARG A 59 6.45 45.94 10.87
N GLN A 60 5.25 45.56 10.43
CA GLN A 60 4.09 46.43 10.51
C GLN A 60 3.70 46.70 11.98
N PRO A 61 3.13 47.88 12.28
CA PRO A 61 2.65 48.18 13.62
C PRO A 61 1.58 47.16 14.03
N LEU A 62 1.64 46.66 15.27
CA LEU A 62 0.74 45.65 15.85
C LEU A 62 -0.68 46.17 16.14
N ASN A 63 -1.20 47.04 15.27
CA ASN A 63 -2.57 47.53 15.27
C ASN A 63 -3.37 46.78 14.20
N LEU A 64 -4.70 46.66 14.33
CA LEU A 64 -5.53 45.92 13.36
C LEU A 64 -5.28 46.33 11.89
N ARG A 65 -5.14 47.63 11.61
CA ARG A 65 -4.82 48.12 10.26
C ARG A 65 -3.41 47.79 9.79
N GLY A 66 -2.45 47.72 10.71
CA GLY A 66 -1.10 47.30 10.38
C GLY A 66 -1.05 45.81 10.06
N ILE A 67 -1.68 44.97 10.90
CA ILE A 67 -1.69 43.52 10.72
C ILE A 67 -2.43 43.09 9.44
N LEU A 68 -3.58 43.70 9.13
CA LEU A 68 -4.33 43.38 7.91
C LEU A 68 -3.65 43.90 6.63
N GLY A 69 -2.75 44.87 6.77
CA GLY A 69 -2.00 45.45 5.65
C GLY A 69 -2.91 45.90 4.51
N ASP A 70 -2.53 45.52 3.29
CA ASP A 70 -3.28 45.76 2.06
C ASP A 70 -4.28 44.65 1.70
N GLY A 71 -4.47 43.66 2.57
CA GLY A 71 -5.38 42.52 2.38
C GLY A 71 -4.82 41.39 1.51
N SER A 72 -3.64 41.55 0.92
CA SER A 72 -3.12 40.55 -0.03
C SER A 72 -2.61 39.27 0.64
N ALA A 73 -2.03 39.33 1.85
CA ALA A 73 -1.70 38.12 2.62
C ALA A 73 -2.95 37.32 2.97
N ALA A 74 -4.07 38.00 3.25
CA ALA A 74 -5.34 37.34 3.52
C ALA A 74 -5.83 36.58 2.27
N VAL A 75 -5.74 37.18 1.08
CA VAL A 75 -6.06 36.53 -0.19
C VAL A 75 -5.16 35.31 -0.42
N THR A 76 -3.84 35.45 -0.25
CA THR A 76 -2.89 34.34 -0.41
C THR A 76 -3.20 33.17 0.53
N GLY A 77 -3.41 33.44 1.82
CA GLY A 77 -3.71 32.41 2.80
C GLY A 77 -5.08 31.77 2.60
N LEU A 78 -6.09 32.55 2.19
CA LEU A 78 -7.42 32.03 1.85
C LEU A 78 -7.36 31.12 0.62
N LEU A 79 -6.71 31.57 -0.46
CA LEU A 79 -6.51 30.77 -1.67
C LEU A 79 -5.76 29.49 -1.36
N LEU A 80 -4.67 29.56 -0.57
CA LEU A 80 -3.93 28.37 -0.16
C LEU A 80 -4.81 27.39 0.64
N GLY A 81 -5.61 27.88 1.59
CA GLY A 81 -6.50 27.03 2.36
C GLY A 81 -7.56 26.34 1.50
N LEU A 82 -8.13 27.08 0.53
CA LEU A 82 -9.14 26.54 -0.40
C LEU A 82 -8.58 25.47 -1.34
N ILE A 83 -7.30 25.53 -1.67
CA ILE A 83 -6.62 24.54 -2.51
C ILE A 83 -5.94 23.43 -1.70
N LEU A 84 -6.25 23.27 -0.42
CA LEU A 84 -5.78 22.14 0.37
C LEU A 84 -6.89 21.10 0.56
N PRO A 85 -6.54 19.81 0.74
CA PRO A 85 -7.51 18.79 1.14
C PRO A 85 -8.06 19.08 2.54
N SER A 86 -9.35 18.77 2.76
CA SER A 86 -9.99 18.92 4.08
C SER A 86 -9.46 17.95 5.16
N THR A 87 -8.74 16.91 4.73
CA THR A 87 -8.06 15.91 5.58
C THR A 87 -6.64 16.28 5.96
N ALA A 88 -6.11 17.40 5.44
CA ALA A 88 -4.75 17.84 5.75
C ALA A 88 -4.58 18.10 7.25
N ALA A 89 -3.44 17.69 7.80
CA ALA A 89 -3.12 17.95 9.19
C ALA A 89 -3.01 19.47 9.45
N TRP A 90 -3.37 19.92 10.65
CA TRP A 90 -3.47 21.35 11.00
C TRP A 90 -2.16 22.15 10.78
N TRP A 91 -1.00 21.49 10.84
CA TRP A 91 0.30 22.15 10.64
C TRP A 91 0.64 22.38 9.16
N VAL A 92 0.06 21.61 8.24
CA VAL A 92 0.28 21.75 6.79
C VAL A 92 -0.11 23.14 6.27
N PRO A 93 -1.33 23.67 6.51
CA PRO A 93 -1.69 25.02 6.09
C PRO A 93 -0.83 26.10 6.76
N VAL A 94 -0.34 25.87 7.98
CA VAL A 94 0.56 26.82 8.67
C VAL A 94 1.91 26.89 7.95
N VAL A 95 2.56 25.74 7.74
CA VAL A 95 3.86 25.68 7.03
C VAL A 95 3.70 26.21 5.60
N GLY A 96 2.66 25.81 4.88
CA GLY A 96 2.38 26.30 3.54
C GLY A 96 2.23 27.82 3.47
N SER A 97 1.50 28.41 4.42
CA SER A 97 1.28 29.86 4.45
C SER A 97 2.56 30.63 4.75
N ILE A 98 3.41 30.11 5.63
CA ILE A 98 4.74 30.70 5.88
C ILE A 98 5.58 30.65 4.60
N LEU A 99 5.62 29.51 3.90
CA LEU A 99 6.36 29.37 2.65
C LEU A 99 5.82 30.30 1.55
N ALA A 100 4.49 30.41 1.41
CA ALA A 100 3.84 31.29 0.45
C ALA A 100 4.30 32.74 0.65
N ILE A 101 4.27 33.22 1.90
CA ILE A 101 4.60 34.61 2.22
C ILE A 101 6.12 34.83 2.18
N VAL A 102 6.91 34.04 2.89
CA VAL A 102 8.35 34.30 3.03
C VAL A 102 9.10 34.00 1.73
N VAL A 103 8.90 32.81 1.16
CA VAL A 103 9.72 32.31 0.06
C VAL A 103 9.21 32.80 -1.29
N VAL A 104 7.89 32.77 -1.51
CA VAL A 104 7.33 33.05 -2.85
C VAL A 104 6.99 34.53 -3.03
N LYS A 105 6.57 35.22 -1.95
CA LYS A 105 6.15 36.63 -2.03
C LYS A 105 7.24 37.61 -1.57
N LEU A 106 7.70 37.51 -0.33
CA LEU A 106 8.59 38.50 0.28
C LEU A 106 10.04 38.39 -0.19
N ALA A 107 10.54 37.18 -0.50
CA ALA A 107 11.89 37.00 -1.02
C ALA A 107 12.16 37.79 -2.32
N PHE A 108 11.11 38.09 -3.09
CA PHE A 108 11.18 38.85 -4.33
C PHE A 108 10.84 40.34 -4.17
N GLY A 109 10.55 40.81 -2.95
CA GLY A 109 10.26 42.22 -2.67
C GLY A 109 8.78 42.53 -2.34
N GLY A 110 7.94 41.51 -2.19
CA GLY A 110 6.53 41.67 -1.80
C GLY A 110 5.58 41.85 -2.99
N LEU A 111 4.44 42.50 -2.77
CA LEU A 111 3.43 42.68 -3.81
C LEU A 111 3.93 43.48 -5.00
N GLY A 112 3.57 43.01 -6.19
CA GLY A 112 3.98 43.62 -7.46
C GLY A 112 5.34 43.13 -7.96
N TYR A 113 6.10 42.40 -7.13
CA TYR A 113 7.41 41.86 -7.50
C TYR A 113 7.47 40.32 -7.47
N ASN A 114 6.44 39.64 -6.98
CA ASN A 114 6.40 38.18 -6.98
C ASN A 114 6.29 37.63 -8.40
N ILE A 115 7.23 36.76 -8.77
CA ILE A 115 7.29 36.12 -10.11
C ILE A 115 6.22 35.03 -10.22
N PHE A 116 5.96 34.34 -9.11
CA PHE A 116 5.03 33.22 -9.04
C PHE A 116 3.81 33.57 -8.19
N ASN A 117 2.69 32.91 -8.46
CA ASN A 117 1.51 33.00 -7.61
C ASN A 117 1.87 32.41 -6.22
N PRO A 118 1.81 33.18 -5.12
CA PRO A 118 2.30 32.72 -3.82
C PRO A 118 1.60 31.48 -3.28
N ALA A 119 0.27 31.38 -3.46
CA ALA A 119 -0.51 30.25 -2.98
C ALA A 119 -0.17 28.97 -3.76
N LEU A 120 -0.08 29.06 -5.09
CA LEU A 120 0.31 27.92 -5.93
C LEU A 120 1.77 27.50 -5.71
N GLY A 121 2.68 28.46 -5.52
CA GLY A 121 4.08 28.18 -5.21
C GLY A 121 4.23 27.39 -3.90
N ALA A 122 3.49 27.77 -2.87
CA ALA A 122 3.43 27.01 -1.63
C ALA A 122 2.79 25.64 -1.80
N ARG A 123 1.70 25.53 -2.56
CA ARG A 123 1.08 24.23 -2.89
C ARG A 123 2.06 23.30 -3.60
N ALA A 124 2.86 23.80 -4.55
CA ALA A 124 3.88 22.99 -5.23
C ALA A 124 4.94 22.48 -4.25
N LEU A 125 5.44 23.33 -3.34
CA LEU A 125 6.41 22.93 -2.32
C LEU A 125 5.82 21.89 -1.35
N LEU A 126 4.59 22.09 -0.89
CA LEU A 126 3.90 21.14 -0.02
C LEU A 126 3.61 19.82 -0.73
N LEU A 127 3.26 19.85 -2.01
CA LEU A 127 2.99 18.65 -2.79
C LEU A 127 4.25 17.82 -2.93
N LEU A 128 5.40 18.44 -3.16
CA LEU A 128 6.69 17.75 -3.26
C LEU A 128 7.17 17.21 -1.91
N ALA A 129 6.99 17.97 -0.83
CA ALA A 129 7.46 17.58 0.51
C ALA A 129 6.53 16.60 1.23
N PHE A 130 5.22 16.67 0.98
CA PHE A 130 4.18 15.96 1.74
C PHE A 130 3.11 15.35 0.81
N THR A 131 3.55 14.73 -0.29
CA THR A 131 2.69 14.09 -1.31
C THR A 131 1.53 13.31 -0.72
N SER A 132 1.82 12.39 0.21
CA SER A 132 0.85 11.46 0.81
C SER A 132 -0.30 12.13 1.57
N GLN A 133 -0.08 13.33 2.11
CA GLN A 133 -1.13 14.10 2.80
C GLN A 133 -1.89 15.01 1.84
N MET A 134 -1.24 15.46 0.77
CA MET A 134 -1.80 16.34 -0.25
C MET A 134 -2.69 15.62 -1.26
N VAL A 135 -2.57 14.30 -1.39
CA VAL A 135 -3.36 13.49 -2.33
C VAL A 135 -4.47 12.65 -1.67
N LYS A 136 -4.65 12.76 -0.35
CA LYS A 136 -5.78 12.14 0.37
C LYS A 136 -6.96 13.11 0.38
N PHE A 137 -8.11 12.67 -0.13
CA PHE A 137 -9.33 13.47 -0.16
C PHE A 137 -10.49 12.68 0.47
N ALA A 138 -11.37 13.38 1.17
CA ALA A 138 -12.62 12.82 1.69
C ALA A 138 -13.78 13.17 0.75
N ALA A 139 -14.80 12.31 0.66
CA ALA A 139 -16.05 12.70 0.02
C ALA A 139 -16.83 13.71 0.91
N PRO A 140 -17.61 14.63 0.31
CA PRO A 140 -18.51 15.47 1.08
C PRO A 140 -19.56 14.64 1.83
N PHE A 141 -19.86 15.02 3.08
CA PHE A 141 -20.84 14.36 3.96
C PHE A 141 -20.57 12.89 4.33
N ASP A 142 -19.45 12.31 3.89
CA ASP A 142 -19.02 10.97 4.25
C ASP A 142 -17.59 11.04 4.83
N ALA A 143 -17.38 10.42 6.00
CA ALA A 143 -16.05 10.40 6.65
C ALA A 143 -15.10 9.39 5.99
N VAL A 144 -15.59 8.60 5.03
CA VAL A 144 -14.82 7.61 4.28
C VAL A 144 -13.91 8.31 3.26
N THR A 145 -12.63 7.95 3.28
CA THR A 145 -11.65 8.41 2.30
C THR A 145 -12.01 7.86 0.92
N THR A 146 -12.16 8.73 -0.08
CA THR A 146 -12.52 8.32 -1.43
C THR A 146 -11.40 8.72 -2.39
N ALA A 147 -11.11 7.88 -3.38
CA ALA A 147 -10.27 8.29 -4.49
C ALA A 147 -10.90 9.51 -5.19
N THR A 148 -10.11 10.53 -5.50
CA THR A 148 -10.61 11.74 -6.19
C THR A 148 -11.41 11.36 -7.42
N PRO A 149 -12.43 12.15 -7.82
CA PRO A 149 -13.12 11.99 -9.09
C PRO A 149 -12.14 11.90 -10.24
N LEU A 150 -11.02 12.65 -10.15
CA LEU A 150 -9.91 12.65 -11.08
C LEU A 150 -9.23 11.30 -11.31
N MET A 151 -9.25 10.41 -10.30
CA MET A 151 -8.67 9.07 -10.39
C MET A 151 -9.73 7.95 -10.50
N SER A 152 -10.97 8.18 -10.06
CA SER A 152 -12.00 7.13 -9.98
C SER A 152 -13.11 7.21 -11.01
N VAL A 153 -13.46 8.40 -11.52
CA VAL A 153 -14.60 8.61 -12.42
C VAL A 153 -14.14 9.46 -13.61
N ARG A 154 -14.12 8.90 -14.82
CA ARG A 154 -13.66 9.63 -16.04
C ARG A 154 -14.79 10.26 -16.87
N GLU A 155 -16.00 10.30 -16.33
CA GLU A 155 -17.20 10.82 -17.00
C GLU A 155 -17.82 11.97 -16.21
N PHE A 156 -18.47 12.89 -16.93
CA PHE A 156 -19.18 14.00 -16.32
C PHE A 156 -20.36 13.52 -15.48
N SER A 157 -20.50 14.10 -14.29
CA SER A 157 -21.60 13.78 -13.38
C SER A 157 -22.19 15.05 -12.77
N LEU A 158 -23.51 15.06 -12.56
CA LEU A 158 -24.21 16.18 -11.90
C LEU A 158 -23.66 16.52 -10.50
N PRO A 159 -23.22 15.55 -9.66
CA PRO A 159 -22.54 15.85 -8.41
C PRO A 159 -21.31 16.75 -8.56
N LEU A 160 -20.56 16.67 -9.66
CA LEU A 160 -19.42 17.54 -9.96
C LEU A 160 -19.84 19.00 -10.16
N PHE A 161 -21.03 19.21 -10.74
CA PHE A 161 -21.57 20.56 -10.95
C PHE A 161 -22.04 21.21 -9.64
N TRP A 162 -22.72 20.43 -8.78
CA TRP A 162 -23.22 20.91 -7.49
C TRP A 162 -22.12 20.99 -6.41
N GLY A 163 -21.16 20.08 -6.48
CA GLY A 163 -20.00 19.99 -5.58
C GLY A 163 -20.03 18.87 -4.55
N ASN A 164 -20.87 17.86 -4.77
CA ASN A 164 -20.89 16.66 -3.95
C ASN A 164 -19.83 15.63 -4.42
N VAL A 165 -18.57 16.06 -4.50
CA VAL A 165 -17.44 15.23 -4.94
C VAL A 165 -16.21 15.47 -4.08
N GLY A 166 -15.36 14.44 -3.91
CA GLY A 166 -14.10 14.58 -3.17
C GLY A 166 -13.11 15.48 -3.92
N GLY A 167 -12.44 16.38 -3.22
CA GLY A 167 -11.50 17.33 -3.81
C GLY A 167 -10.99 18.35 -2.81
N SER A 168 -10.19 19.32 -3.27
CA SER A 168 -9.77 20.44 -2.42
C SER A 168 -10.97 21.30 -2.05
N ILE A 169 -10.90 21.96 -0.89
CA ILE A 169 -12.04 22.64 -0.26
C ILE A 169 -12.80 23.59 -1.22
N GLY A 170 -12.08 24.43 -1.97
CA GLY A 170 -12.65 25.44 -2.86
C GLY A 170 -12.93 24.98 -4.29
N GLU A 171 -12.50 23.78 -4.67
CA GLU A 171 -12.61 23.28 -6.06
C GLU A 171 -13.92 22.51 -6.29
N THR A 172 -14.59 22.08 -5.21
CA THR A 172 -15.70 21.14 -5.27
C THR A 172 -16.89 21.66 -6.06
N SER A 173 -17.31 22.91 -5.87
CA SER A 173 -18.56 23.43 -6.46
C SER A 173 -18.31 24.35 -7.65
N VAL A 174 -18.64 23.88 -8.85
CA VAL A 174 -18.58 24.66 -10.10
C VAL A 174 -19.46 25.91 -10.01
N ILE A 175 -20.67 25.80 -9.47
CA ILE A 175 -21.59 26.93 -9.33
C ILE A 175 -20.98 28.02 -8.44
N ALA A 176 -20.39 27.63 -7.31
CA ALA A 176 -19.77 28.58 -6.38
C ALA A 176 -18.61 29.33 -7.05
N ILE A 177 -17.79 28.62 -7.83
CA ILE A 177 -16.70 29.22 -8.62
C ILE A 177 -17.26 30.21 -9.65
N LEU A 178 -18.29 29.83 -10.40
CA LEU A 178 -18.91 30.68 -11.41
C LEU A 178 -19.53 31.95 -10.82
N LEU A 179 -20.14 31.88 -9.63
CA LEU A 179 -20.67 33.06 -8.93
C LEU A 179 -19.56 34.06 -8.59
N GLY A 180 -18.42 33.57 -8.08
CA GLY A 180 -17.26 34.42 -7.83
C GLY A 180 -16.65 34.99 -9.13
N ALA A 181 -16.59 34.18 -10.20
CA ALA A 181 -16.14 34.61 -11.52
C ALA A 181 -16.98 35.77 -12.08
N ILE A 182 -18.31 35.64 -12.01
CA ILE A 182 -19.25 36.66 -12.46
C ILE A 182 -19.04 37.96 -11.67
N TYR A 183 -18.83 37.88 -10.36
CA TYR A 183 -18.58 39.05 -9.52
C TYR A 183 -17.31 39.80 -9.94
N LEU A 184 -16.19 39.09 -10.13
CA LEU A 184 -14.92 39.70 -10.54
C LEU A 184 -14.97 40.27 -11.96
N LEU A 185 -15.66 39.60 -12.88
CA LEU A 185 -15.88 40.09 -14.24
C LEU A 185 -16.77 41.34 -14.26
N TYR A 186 -17.83 41.36 -13.45
CA TYR A 186 -18.73 42.51 -13.32
C TYR A 186 -18.00 43.74 -12.76
N LYS A 187 -17.13 43.53 -11.77
CA LYS A 187 -16.28 44.59 -11.20
C LYS A 187 -15.14 45.04 -12.12
N GLY A 188 -14.82 44.26 -13.16
CA GLY A 188 -13.75 44.56 -14.10
C GLY A 188 -12.34 44.33 -13.56
N HIS A 189 -12.19 43.56 -12.47
CA HIS A 189 -10.89 43.25 -11.86
C HIS A 189 -10.13 42.16 -12.61
N ILE A 190 -10.85 41.24 -13.27
CA ILE A 190 -10.24 40.19 -14.10
C ILE A 190 -10.67 40.34 -15.56
N ASN A 191 -9.77 39.97 -16.48
CA ASN A 191 -10.07 39.95 -17.91
C ASN A 191 -10.56 38.56 -18.34
N TRP A 192 -11.67 38.49 -19.09
CA TRP A 192 -12.26 37.24 -19.58
C TRP A 192 -11.31 36.41 -20.46
N ARG A 193 -10.28 37.04 -21.06
CA ARG A 193 -9.34 36.38 -21.98
C ARG A 193 -8.55 35.25 -21.33
N ILE A 194 -8.12 35.40 -20.07
CA ILE A 194 -7.36 34.35 -19.36
C ILE A 194 -8.27 33.16 -19.04
N PRO A 195 -9.42 33.33 -18.33
CA PRO A 195 -10.29 32.19 -18.02
C PRO A 195 -10.83 31.47 -19.26
N VAL A 196 -11.26 32.22 -20.28
CA VAL A 196 -11.78 31.63 -21.53
C VAL A 196 -10.67 30.94 -22.32
N GLY A 197 -9.46 31.53 -22.37
CA GLY A 197 -8.30 30.90 -23.01
C GLY A 197 -7.93 29.58 -22.34
N TYR A 198 -7.92 29.55 -21.00
CA TYR A 198 -7.59 28.37 -20.20
C TYR A 198 -8.65 27.28 -20.37
N VAL A 199 -9.91 27.56 -20.05
CA VAL A 199 -10.99 26.57 -20.15
C VAL A 199 -11.19 26.12 -21.59
N GLY A 200 -11.13 27.04 -22.56
CA GLY A 200 -11.31 26.75 -23.97
C GLY A 200 -10.22 25.85 -24.55
N SER A 201 -8.95 26.09 -24.25
CA SER A 201 -7.87 25.23 -24.75
C SER A 201 -7.89 23.83 -24.13
N ALA A 202 -8.20 23.74 -22.83
CA ALA A 202 -8.39 22.46 -22.14
C ALA A 202 -9.58 21.66 -22.73
N PHE A 203 -10.70 22.33 -23.01
CA PHE A 203 -11.89 21.72 -23.63
C PHE A 203 -11.59 21.16 -25.03
N ILE A 204 -10.92 21.95 -25.88
CA ILE A 204 -10.57 21.54 -27.24
C ILE A 204 -9.59 20.36 -27.21
N LEU A 205 -8.59 20.37 -26.34
CA LEU A 205 -7.65 19.25 -26.22
C LEU A 205 -8.31 17.98 -25.68
N ALA A 206 -9.23 18.10 -24.72
CA ALA A 206 -10.00 16.97 -24.24
C ALA A 206 -10.77 16.29 -25.39
N LEU A 207 -11.41 17.09 -26.26
CA LEU A 207 -12.08 16.59 -27.46
C LEU A 207 -11.12 15.86 -28.42
N ILE A 208 -9.91 16.41 -28.63
CA ILE A 208 -8.90 15.82 -29.53
C ILE A 208 -8.42 14.47 -29.01
N TRP A 209 -8.26 14.32 -27.69
CA TRP A 209 -7.81 13.07 -27.06
C TRP A 209 -8.95 12.08 -26.73
N GLY A 210 -10.20 12.39 -27.09
CA GLY A 210 -11.34 11.54 -26.79
C GLY A 210 -11.69 11.45 -25.30
N LEU A 211 -11.26 12.43 -24.50
CA LEU A 211 -11.64 12.58 -23.10
C LEU A 211 -12.99 13.33 -23.01
N ASP A 212 -13.76 13.09 -21.94
CA ASP A 212 -14.96 13.88 -21.67
C ASP A 212 -14.54 15.35 -21.38
N PRO A 213 -14.93 16.30 -22.24
CA PRO A 213 -14.48 17.68 -22.12
C PRO A 213 -15.17 18.41 -20.96
N TRP A 214 -16.41 18.05 -20.61
CA TRP A 214 -17.13 18.66 -19.49
C TRP A 214 -16.57 18.20 -18.16
N TYR A 215 -16.27 16.91 -18.07
CA TYR A 215 -15.53 16.37 -16.94
C TYR A 215 -14.17 17.07 -16.78
N THR A 216 -13.41 17.18 -17.87
CA THR A 216 -12.04 17.74 -17.83
C THR A 216 -11.98 19.17 -17.30
N ILE A 217 -12.95 20.01 -17.67
CA ILE A 217 -13.01 21.41 -17.21
C ILE A 217 -13.60 21.56 -15.80
N CYS A 218 -14.54 20.69 -15.43
CA CYS A 218 -15.22 20.76 -14.13
C CYS A 218 -14.47 20.02 -13.02
N ALA A 219 -13.53 19.13 -13.35
CA ALA A 219 -12.77 18.34 -12.40
C ALA A 219 -11.34 18.87 -12.18
N GLY A 220 -10.82 18.63 -10.97
CA GLY A 220 -9.39 18.80 -10.64
C GLY A 220 -8.91 20.26 -10.66
N GLY A 221 -9.61 21.15 -9.96
CA GLY A 221 -9.16 22.52 -9.71
C GLY A 221 -9.01 23.46 -10.91
N LEU A 222 -9.21 22.98 -12.15
CA LEU A 222 -8.94 23.76 -13.37
C LEU A 222 -9.78 25.03 -13.43
N LEU A 223 -11.09 24.91 -13.23
CA LEU A 223 -11.99 26.07 -13.26
C LEU A 223 -11.68 27.06 -12.12
N PHE A 224 -11.39 26.54 -10.92
CA PHE A 224 -11.01 27.37 -9.77
C PHE A 224 -9.74 28.18 -10.07
N ALA A 225 -8.70 27.51 -10.57
CA ALA A 225 -7.44 28.16 -10.91
C ALA A 225 -7.58 29.13 -12.08
N ALA A 226 -8.39 28.80 -13.10
CA ALA A 226 -8.64 29.68 -14.23
C ALA A 226 -9.24 31.03 -13.82
N VAL A 227 -10.07 31.05 -12.78
CA VAL A 227 -10.80 32.25 -12.33
C VAL A 227 -10.08 33.01 -11.21
N PHE A 228 -9.42 32.32 -10.29
CA PHE A 228 -8.89 32.94 -9.06
C PHE A 228 -7.37 32.97 -8.97
N MET A 229 -6.65 32.23 -9.82
CA MET A 229 -5.20 32.07 -9.68
C MET A 229 -4.42 32.48 -10.93
N ALA A 230 -4.87 32.03 -12.10
CA ALA A 230 -4.29 32.41 -13.39
C ALA A 230 -4.53 33.90 -13.72
N THR A 231 -5.58 34.49 -13.15
CA THR A 231 -5.92 35.91 -13.28
C THR A 231 -5.30 36.79 -12.20
N ASP A 232 -4.31 36.28 -11.46
CA ASP A 232 -3.54 37.08 -10.52
C ASP A 232 -2.84 38.25 -11.25
N MET A 233 -3.09 39.48 -10.79
CA MET A 233 -2.71 40.71 -11.48
C MET A 233 -1.21 40.94 -11.51
N VAL A 234 -0.45 40.33 -10.60
CA VAL A 234 1.01 40.50 -10.53
C VAL A 234 1.73 39.54 -11.46
N THR A 235 1.18 38.33 -11.64
CA THR A 235 1.91 37.21 -12.25
C THR A 235 1.42 36.85 -13.66
N SER A 236 0.37 37.52 -14.14
CA SER A 236 -0.14 37.37 -15.50
C SER A 236 0.28 38.53 -16.41
N PRO A 237 0.37 38.34 -17.74
CA PRO A 237 0.71 39.42 -18.67
C PRO A 237 -0.33 40.55 -18.66
N VAL A 238 0.09 41.79 -18.88
CA VAL A 238 -0.82 42.96 -18.91
C VAL A 238 -1.40 43.19 -20.31
N THR A 239 -0.74 42.69 -21.36
CA THR A 239 -1.17 42.86 -22.76
C THR A 239 -2.38 41.97 -23.11
N LEU A 240 -3.33 42.50 -23.88
CA LEU A 240 -4.55 41.76 -24.26
C LEU A 240 -4.26 40.47 -25.06
N GLY A 241 -3.25 40.50 -25.93
CA GLY A 241 -2.81 39.32 -26.67
C GLY A 241 -2.05 38.33 -25.79
N GLY A 242 -1.21 38.82 -24.88
CA GLY A 242 -0.43 38.00 -23.95
C GLY A 242 -1.34 37.25 -22.97
N GLN A 243 -2.39 37.90 -22.48
CA GLN A 243 -3.40 37.30 -21.61
C GLN A 243 -4.09 36.09 -22.23
N LEU A 244 -4.45 36.17 -23.52
CA LEU A 244 -5.10 35.05 -24.21
C LEU A 244 -4.12 33.89 -24.42
N VAL A 245 -2.89 34.18 -24.88
CA VAL A 245 -1.85 33.15 -25.09
C VAL A 245 -1.46 32.50 -23.77
N PHE A 246 -1.38 33.28 -22.69
CA PHE A 246 -1.12 32.80 -21.34
C PHE A 246 -2.21 31.83 -20.89
N GLY A 247 -3.49 32.22 -21.00
CA GLY A 247 -4.61 31.33 -20.69
C GLY A 247 -4.57 30.04 -21.50
N ILE A 248 -4.40 30.14 -22.83
CA ILE A 248 -4.29 28.98 -23.71
C ILE A 248 -3.15 28.06 -23.25
N GLY A 249 -1.98 28.60 -22.95
CA GLY A 249 -0.82 27.85 -22.47
C GLY A 249 -1.09 27.13 -21.15
N CYS A 250 -1.77 27.77 -20.18
CA CYS A 250 -2.17 27.13 -18.93
C CYS A 250 -3.06 25.91 -19.19
N GLY A 251 -4.06 26.03 -20.06
CA GLY A 251 -4.97 24.92 -20.38
C GLY A 251 -4.28 23.77 -21.11
N ILE A 252 -3.43 24.08 -22.11
CA ILE A 252 -2.66 23.06 -22.83
C ILE A 252 -1.74 22.31 -21.88
N LEU A 253 -0.97 23.04 -21.09
CA LEU A 253 0.01 22.45 -20.19
C LEU A 253 -0.66 21.65 -19.07
N THR A 254 -1.85 22.07 -18.60
CA THR A 254 -2.62 21.31 -17.61
C THR A 254 -2.97 19.93 -18.16
N ILE A 255 -3.55 19.83 -19.37
CA ILE A 255 -3.95 18.53 -19.91
C ILE A 255 -2.73 17.67 -20.27
N LEU A 256 -1.66 18.27 -20.80
CA LEU A 256 -0.41 17.54 -21.04
C LEU A 256 0.14 16.93 -19.75
N ILE A 257 0.19 17.69 -18.66
CA ILE A 257 0.68 17.18 -17.38
C ILE A 257 -0.25 16.07 -16.87
N ARG A 258 -1.57 16.22 -16.99
CA ARG A 258 -2.53 15.18 -16.59
C ARG A 258 -2.37 13.88 -17.37
N GLN A 259 -2.01 13.97 -18.65
CA GLN A 259 -1.91 12.80 -19.52
C GLN A 259 -0.56 12.08 -19.39
N TYR A 260 0.54 12.83 -19.24
CA TYR A 260 1.91 12.31 -19.29
C TYR A 260 2.60 12.23 -17.93
N THR A 261 1.94 12.64 -16.84
CA THR A 261 2.54 12.57 -15.49
C THR A 261 1.57 11.94 -14.50
N SER A 262 2.12 11.38 -13.42
CA SER A 262 1.34 10.80 -12.33
C SER A 262 0.63 11.84 -11.45
N PHE A 263 0.70 13.14 -11.77
CA PHE A 263 0.00 14.20 -11.04
C PHE A 263 -1.41 14.39 -11.62
N PRO A 264 -2.47 13.89 -10.95
CA PRO A 264 -3.80 13.83 -11.54
C PRO A 264 -4.37 15.23 -11.85
N GLU A 265 -3.98 16.27 -11.11
CA GLU A 265 -4.53 17.63 -11.27
C GLU A 265 -3.80 18.46 -12.35
N GLY A 266 -2.47 18.44 -12.38
CA GLY A 266 -1.61 19.19 -13.32
C GLY A 266 -1.67 20.73 -13.25
N VAL A 267 -2.72 21.32 -12.67
CA VAL A 267 -3.03 22.77 -12.66
C VAL A 267 -1.94 23.60 -11.98
N THR A 268 -1.50 23.19 -10.79
CA THR A 268 -0.52 23.96 -9.99
C THR A 268 0.76 24.21 -10.79
N PHE A 269 1.33 23.15 -11.37
CA PHE A 269 2.56 23.25 -12.16
C PHE A 269 2.31 23.98 -13.48
N ALA A 270 1.19 23.75 -14.15
CA ALA A 270 0.86 24.43 -15.39
C ALA A 270 0.83 25.96 -15.24
N VAL A 271 0.14 26.46 -14.21
CA VAL A 271 0.07 27.91 -13.95
C VAL A 271 1.44 28.46 -13.54
N LEU A 272 2.20 27.78 -12.67
CA LEU A 272 3.53 28.25 -12.27
C LEU A 272 4.52 28.32 -13.45
N THR A 273 4.49 27.34 -14.35
CA THR A 273 5.28 27.38 -15.59
C THR A 273 4.88 28.56 -16.48
N MET A 274 3.58 28.83 -16.61
CA MET A 274 3.12 29.96 -17.40
C MET A 274 3.44 31.30 -16.74
N ASN A 275 3.42 31.41 -15.41
CA ASN A 275 3.88 32.59 -14.67
C ASN A 275 5.35 32.88 -14.99
N ALA A 276 6.22 31.86 -15.03
CA ALA A 276 7.61 32.02 -15.45
C ALA A 276 7.75 32.52 -16.91
N LEU A 277 6.81 32.15 -17.79
CA LEU A 277 6.79 32.59 -19.19
C LEU A 277 6.08 33.94 -19.40
N ALA A 278 5.36 34.46 -18.41
CA ALA A 278 4.58 35.70 -18.54
C ALA A 278 5.42 36.91 -18.99
N PRO A 279 6.64 37.16 -18.45
CA PRO A 279 7.48 38.27 -18.92
C PRO A 279 7.91 38.14 -20.38
N LEU A 280 8.09 36.91 -20.87
CA LEU A 280 8.46 36.65 -22.27
C LEU A 280 7.26 36.85 -23.20
N LEU A 281 6.08 36.37 -22.78
CA LEU A 281 4.82 36.60 -23.50
C LEU A 281 4.50 38.09 -23.59
N GLU A 282 4.76 38.86 -22.55
CA GLU A 282 4.56 40.30 -22.55
C GLU A 282 5.46 40.99 -23.59
N LYS A 283 6.77 40.72 -23.59
CA LYS A 283 7.71 41.24 -24.61
C LYS A 283 7.26 40.96 -26.04
N LEU A 284 6.59 39.82 -26.27
CA LEU A 284 6.08 39.41 -27.58
C LEU A 284 4.83 40.14 -28.05
N THR A 285 4.04 40.61 -27.09
CA THR A 285 2.66 41.06 -27.31
C THR A 285 2.49 42.54 -27.02
N ILE A 286 3.55 43.22 -26.54
CA ILE A 286 3.59 44.68 -26.46
C ILE A 286 3.27 45.27 -27.85
N PRO A 287 2.27 46.17 -27.94
CA PRO A 287 1.93 46.81 -29.19
C PRO A 287 3.06 47.73 -29.65
N ILE A 288 3.33 47.73 -30.95
CA ILE A 288 4.42 48.50 -31.54
C ILE A 288 4.09 50.00 -31.41
N PRO A 289 4.94 50.82 -30.75
CA PRO A 289 4.74 52.26 -30.75
C PRO A 289 4.78 52.80 -32.19
N PHE A 290 3.86 53.69 -32.52
CA PHE A 290 3.77 54.25 -33.87
C PHE A 290 5.09 54.96 -34.24
N GLY A 291 5.71 54.58 -35.37
CA GLY A 291 6.89 55.26 -35.92
C GLY A 291 8.28 54.65 -35.63
N VAL A 292 8.37 53.51 -34.93
CA VAL A 292 9.66 52.80 -34.69
C VAL A 292 9.80 51.53 -35.53
N GLY A 293 10.90 51.42 -36.29
CA GLY A 293 11.21 50.29 -37.19
C GLY A 293 11.86 49.06 -36.53
N LEU A 294 12.21 49.13 -35.24
CA LEU A 294 12.97 48.09 -34.53
C LEU A 294 12.12 46.99 -33.89
N ALA A 295 10.79 47.04 -34.01
CA ALA A 295 9.89 46.13 -33.30
C ALA A 295 9.72 44.73 -33.93
N ARG A 296 10.34 44.44 -35.10
CA ARG A 296 10.17 43.15 -35.78
C ARG A 296 11.20 42.11 -35.35
N GLU A 297 12.46 42.50 -35.17
CA GLU A 297 13.55 41.56 -34.86
C GLU A 297 13.46 41.04 -33.41
N GLU A 298 13.21 41.91 -32.43
CA GLU A 298 12.99 41.50 -31.04
C GLU A 298 11.76 40.60 -30.88
N ARG A 299 10.69 40.88 -31.65
CA ARG A 299 9.48 40.06 -31.65
C ARG A 299 9.73 38.68 -32.24
N ILE A 300 10.52 38.57 -33.31
CA ILE A 300 10.92 37.28 -33.88
C ILE A 300 11.79 36.51 -32.87
N LYS A 301 12.79 37.15 -32.25
CA LYS A 301 13.65 36.52 -31.24
C LYS A 301 12.85 36.01 -30.04
N GLY A 302 11.92 36.80 -29.52
CA GLY A 302 11.03 36.36 -28.45
C GLY A 302 10.10 35.22 -28.88
N THR A 303 9.59 35.23 -30.12
CA THR A 303 8.66 34.20 -30.61
C THR A 303 9.39 32.88 -30.74
N VAL A 304 10.62 32.92 -31.28
CA VAL A 304 11.50 31.76 -31.39
C VAL A 304 11.88 31.24 -30.00
N ALA A 305 12.19 32.11 -29.04
CA ALA A 305 12.50 31.70 -27.67
C ALA A 305 11.30 31.03 -26.96
N CYS A 306 10.10 31.60 -27.08
CA CYS A 306 8.87 31.03 -26.53
C CYS A 306 8.53 29.68 -27.18
N ALA A 307 8.58 29.61 -28.52
CA ALA A 307 8.30 28.38 -29.25
C ALA A 307 9.33 27.28 -28.92
N ALA A 308 10.62 27.64 -28.83
CA ALA A 308 11.67 26.71 -28.44
C ALA A 308 11.47 26.20 -27.01
N ALA A 309 11.11 27.07 -26.05
CA ALA A 309 10.83 26.65 -24.68
C ALA A 309 9.65 25.67 -24.61
N ILE A 310 8.55 25.94 -25.33
CA ILE A 310 7.39 25.04 -25.38
C ILE A 310 7.78 23.71 -26.05
N ILE A 311 8.49 23.74 -27.18
CA ILE A 311 8.92 22.52 -27.89
C ILE A 311 9.86 21.69 -27.02
N ILE A 312 10.78 22.31 -26.28
CA ILE A 312 11.69 21.61 -25.38
C ILE A 312 10.91 20.94 -24.25
N VAL A 313 9.95 21.64 -23.63
CA VAL A 313 9.14 21.07 -22.54
C VAL A 313 8.26 19.93 -23.05
N VAL A 314 7.53 20.14 -24.16
CA VAL A 314 6.67 19.11 -24.76
C VAL A 314 7.49 17.93 -25.26
N GLY A 315 8.61 18.20 -25.93
CA GLY A 315 9.53 17.17 -26.42
C GLY A 315 10.14 16.36 -25.29
N ALA A 316 10.51 17.00 -24.16
CA ALA A 316 10.99 16.30 -22.97
C ALA A 316 9.91 15.40 -22.36
N LEU A 317 8.65 15.86 -22.29
CA LEU A 317 7.53 15.06 -21.78
C LEU A 317 7.24 13.85 -22.68
N ILE A 318 7.19 14.04 -24.00
CA ILE A 318 6.98 12.95 -24.97
C ILE A 318 8.16 11.96 -24.94
N TRP A 319 9.39 12.47 -24.81
CA TRP A 319 10.58 11.63 -24.70
C TRP A 319 10.58 10.82 -23.40
N LEU A 320 10.18 11.42 -22.27
CA LEU A 320 10.00 10.73 -20.99
C LEU A 320 8.99 9.57 -21.11
N ASP A 321 7.84 9.81 -21.75
CA ASP A 321 6.81 8.79 -22.02
C ASP A 321 7.34 7.68 -22.95
N ALA A 322 8.13 8.03 -23.96
CA ALA A 322 8.72 7.06 -24.89
C ALA A 322 9.84 6.21 -24.25
N VAL A 323 10.54 6.75 -23.24
CA VAL A 323 11.65 6.06 -22.55
C VAL A 323 11.17 5.27 -21.33
N HIS A 324 10.06 5.66 -20.72
CA HIS A 324 9.44 4.96 -19.60
C HIS A 324 8.06 4.45 -20.01
N PRO A 325 7.94 3.19 -20.49
CA PRO A 325 6.62 2.63 -20.78
C PRO A 325 5.75 2.71 -19.54
N ALA A 326 4.48 3.04 -19.74
CA ALA A 326 3.51 3.26 -18.68
C ALA A 326 3.42 2.01 -17.80
N VAL A 327 4.01 2.09 -16.60
CA VAL A 327 3.68 1.21 -15.49
C VAL A 327 2.20 1.49 -15.22
N THR A 328 1.31 0.61 -15.66
CA THR A 328 -0.10 0.76 -15.29
C THR A 328 -0.16 0.64 -13.78
N PRO A 329 -0.47 1.73 -13.05
CA PRO A 329 -0.48 1.66 -11.60
C PRO A 329 -1.56 0.67 -11.21
N VAL A 330 -1.18 -0.43 -10.56
CA VAL A 330 -2.16 -1.37 -10.02
C VAL A 330 -2.81 -0.67 -8.84
N LEU A 331 -4.02 -0.13 -9.07
CA LEU A 331 -4.81 0.54 -8.05
C LEU A 331 -5.71 -0.48 -7.38
N SER A 332 -5.57 -0.62 -6.06
CA SER A 332 -6.47 -1.43 -5.24
C SER A 332 -6.81 -0.65 -3.98
N HIS A 333 -8.10 -0.62 -3.61
CA HIS A 333 -8.60 0.07 -2.41
C HIS A 333 -8.10 1.53 -2.28
N GLY A 334 -8.04 2.25 -3.41
CA GLY A 334 -7.63 3.65 -3.47
C GLY A 334 -6.13 3.91 -3.26
N ARG A 335 -5.28 2.87 -3.21
CA ARG A 335 -3.82 3.00 -3.11
C ARG A 335 -3.12 2.41 -4.34
N HIS A 336 -1.99 3.01 -4.68
CA HIS A 336 -1.05 2.47 -5.67
C HIS A 336 -0.30 1.30 -5.06
N LEU A 337 -0.38 0.12 -5.67
CA LEU A 337 0.43 -1.02 -5.29
C LEU A 337 1.75 -0.98 -6.08
N PRO A 338 2.90 -0.80 -5.42
CA PRO A 338 4.19 -0.74 -6.09
C PRO A 338 4.70 -2.16 -6.44
N VAL A 339 3.88 -2.94 -7.15
CA VAL A 339 4.15 -4.36 -7.48
C VAL A 339 5.53 -4.56 -8.10
N GLU A 340 5.92 -3.67 -9.02
CA GLU A 340 7.24 -3.71 -9.67
C GLU A 340 8.40 -3.49 -8.71
N ALA A 341 8.26 -2.53 -7.78
CA ALA A 341 9.30 -2.28 -6.80
C ALA A 341 9.44 -3.45 -5.82
N LEU A 342 8.32 -4.10 -5.49
CA LEU A 342 8.27 -5.26 -4.60
C LEU A 342 8.82 -6.53 -5.27
N LEU A 343 8.54 -6.73 -6.57
CA LEU A 343 9.07 -7.87 -7.35
C LEU A 343 10.46 -7.60 -7.95
N GLY A 344 10.92 -6.35 -7.92
CA GLY A 344 12.18 -5.91 -8.54
C GLY A 344 12.18 -5.95 -10.07
N THR A 345 11.03 -6.15 -10.72
CA THR A 345 10.89 -6.23 -12.18
C THR A 345 9.51 -5.76 -12.63
N ALA A 346 9.44 -5.21 -13.85
CA ALA A 346 8.18 -4.90 -14.54
C ALA A 346 7.62 -6.11 -15.32
N ASP A 347 8.42 -7.16 -15.52
CA ASP A 347 8.04 -8.38 -16.23
C ASP A 347 7.54 -9.44 -15.23
N TYR A 348 6.30 -9.25 -14.75
CA TYR A 348 5.62 -10.17 -13.84
C TYR A 348 4.35 -10.73 -14.46
N GLU A 349 4.04 -11.98 -14.15
CA GLU A 349 2.83 -12.67 -14.60
C GLU A 349 1.71 -12.51 -13.57
N THR A 350 0.46 -12.48 -14.03
CA THR A 350 -0.71 -12.44 -13.15
C THR A 350 -1.45 -13.77 -13.21
N VAL A 351 -1.59 -14.43 -12.05
CA VAL A 351 -2.32 -15.70 -11.91
C VAL A 351 -3.48 -15.49 -10.94
N GLU A 352 -4.67 -15.99 -11.28
CA GLU A 352 -5.85 -15.92 -10.42
C GLU A 352 -6.20 -17.34 -9.94
N HIS A 353 -6.23 -17.53 -8.62
CA HIS A 353 -6.53 -18.81 -7.99
C HIS A 353 -7.49 -18.58 -6.81
N GLU A 354 -8.61 -19.30 -6.78
CA GLU A 354 -9.68 -19.15 -5.78
C GLU A 354 -10.15 -17.69 -5.52
N GLY A 355 -10.12 -16.84 -6.55
CA GLY A 355 -10.52 -15.43 -6.46
C GLY A 355 -9.45 -14.51 -5.85
N VAL A 356 -8.26 -15.03 -5.56
CA VAL A 356 -7.07 -14.25 -5.19
C VAL A 356 -6.20 -14.06 -6.42
N ARG A 357 -5.79 -12.81 -6.65
CA ARG A 357 -4.87 -12.46 -7.74
C ARG A 357 -3.44 -12.37 -7.23
N TYR A 358 -2.57 -13.17 -7.82
CA TYR A 358 -1.15 -13.24 -7.55
C TYR A 358 -0.36 -12.59 -8.68
N TYR A 359 0.60 -11.75 -8.32
CA TYR A 359 1.59 -11.15 -9.21
C TYR A 359 2.93 -11.86 -8.96
N LEU A 360 3.41 -12.59 -9.95
CA LEU A 360 4.52 -13.52 -9.80
C LEU A 360 5.69 -13.11 -10.69
N ARG A 361 6.90 -13.16 -10.14
CA ARG A 361 8.12 -13.25 -10.93
C ARG A 361 8.53 -14.70 -10.98
N LYS A 362 8.56 -15.33 -12.16
CA LYS A 362 9.00 -16.73 -12.29
C LYS A 362 10.52 -16.84 -12.42
N ASN A 363 11.09 -17.96 -11.97
CA ASN A 363 12.47 -18.35 -12.28
C ASN A 363 12.57 -18.95 -13.70
N GLU A 364 13.78 -19.32 -14.13
CA GLU A 364 14.03 -19.93 -15.45
C GLU A 364 13.31 -21.27 -15.64
N GLU A 365 12.91 -21.93 -14.55
CA GLU A 365 12.20 -23.22 -14.52
C GLU A 365 10.66 -23.07 -14.53
N GLY A 366 10.16 -21.83 -14.45
CA GLY A 366 8.73 -21.53 -14.50
C GLY A 366 8.00 -21.52 -13.15
N GLU A 367 8.72 -21.70 -12.06
CA GLU A 367 8.22 -21.65 -10.67
C GLU A 367 8.22 -20.21 -10.12
N PRO A 368 7.34 -19.88 -9.15
CA PRO A 368 7.24 -18.52 -8.63
C PRO A 368 8.45 -18.14 -7.75
N ALA A 369 9.39 -17.36 -8.28
CA ALA A 369 10.57 -16.85 -7.55
C ALA A 369 10.31 -15.64 -6.64
N ALA A 370 9.16 -14.97 -6.78
CA ALA A 370 8.68 -13.94 -5.85
C ALA A 370 7.21 -13.72 -6.13
N ALA A 371 6.44 -13.39 -5.09
CA ALA A 371 4.99 -13.24 -5.21
C ALA A 371 4.49 -12.00 -4.46
N VAL A 372 3.60 -11.24 -5.10
CA VAL A 372 2.85 -10.15 -4.45
C VAL A 372 1.37 -10.45 -4.65
N PHE A 373 0.59 -10.40 -3.58
CA PHE A 373 -0.85 -10.65 -3.67
C PHE A 373 -1.63 -9.90 -2.60
N LEU A 374 -2.94 -9.79 -2.82
CA LEU A 374 -3.87 -9.14 -1.92
C LEU A 374 -4.64 -10.20 -1.14
N ALA A 375 -4.69 -10.03 0.17
CA ALA A 375 -5.46 -10.88 1.06
C ALA A 375 -6.48 -10.06 1.86
N GLU A 376 -7.54 -10.74 2.26
CA GLU A 376 -8.62 -10.18 3.06
C GLU A 376 -8.82 -11.04 4.31
N GLN A 377 -9.06 -10.39 5.44
CA GLN A 377 -9.46 -11.07 6.66
C GLN A 377 -10.47 -10.22 7.44
N GLY A 378 -11.48 -10.85 8.03
CA GLY A 378 -12.40 -10.17 8.93
C GLY A 378 -11.70 -9.67 10.20
N GLY A 379 -11.78 -8.36 10.46
CA GLY A 379 -11.36 -7.71 11.70
C GLY A 379 -12.52 -7.52 12.69
N PHE A 380 -12.35 -6.61 13.66
CA PHE A 380 -13.33 -6.36 14.72
C PHE A 380 -14.59 -5.65 14.18
N ASN A 381 -14.41 -4.63 13.34
CA ASN A 381 -15.50 -3.79 12.82
C ASN A 381 -15.75 -3.96 11.30
N GLY A 382 -14.94 -4.77 10.63
CA GLY A 382 -15.07 -5.02 9.19
C GLY A 382 -13.84 -5.69 8.61
N PRO A 383 -13.78 -5.89 7.29
CA PRO A 383 -12.64 -6.53 6.64
C PRO A 383 -11.39 -5.66 6.72
N ILE A 384 -10.26 -6.34 6.80
CA ILE A 384 -8.91 -5.78 6.71
C ILE A 384 -8.33 -6.31 5.40
N HIS A 385 -8.07 -5.39 4.46
CA HIS A 385 -7.45 -5.69 3.19
C HIS A 385 -5.96 -5.34 3.27
N PHE A 386 -5.11 -6.29 2.94
CA PHE A 386 -3.67 -6.13 3.07
C PHE A 386 -2.93 -6.76 1.89
N LEU A 387 -1.77 -6.21 1.60
CA LEU A 387 -0.82 -6.69 0.60
C LEU A 387 0.26 -7.50 1.30
N VAL A 388 0.58 -8.65 0.73
CA VAL A 388 1.69 -9.52 1.13
C VAL A 388 2.67 -9.60 -0.04
N ALA A 389 3.95 -9.34 0.22
CA ALA A 389 5.04 -9.61 -0.71
C ALA A 389 5.94 -10.70 -0.14
N LEU A 390 6.31 -11.66 -0.99
CA LEU A 390 7.17 -12.79 -0.67
C LEU A 390 8.47 -12.70 -1.47
N ASP A 391 9.60 -13.02 -0.82
CA ASP A 391 10.91 -13.15 -1.46
C ASP A 391 11.11 -14.52 -2.15
N GLN A 392 12.35 -14.80 -2.58
CA GLN A 392 12.72 -16.04 -3.28
C GLN A 392 12.65 -17.27 -2.37
N GLU A 393 12.77 -17.05 -1.06
CA GLU A 393 12.66 -18.05 -0.02
C GLU A 393 11.22 -18.16 0.53
N TYR A 394 10.25 -17.52 -0.13
CA TYR A 394 8.83 -17.45 0.27
C TYR A 394 8.60 -16.86 1.67
N ARG A 395 9.50 -16.01 2.14
CA ARG A 395 9.37 -15.25 3.39
C ARG A 395 8.75 -13.89 3.10
N ILE A 396 8.02 -13.37 4.07
CA ILE A 396 7.40 -12.04 3.94
C ILE A 396 8.51 -10.99 3.85
N SER A 397 8.64 -10.36 2.68
CA SER A 397 9.57 -9.27 2.43
C SER A 397 8.95 -7.90 2.74
N GLU A 398 7.64 -7.75 2.50
CA GLU A 398 6.86 -6.56 2.80
C GLU A 398 5.42 -6.95 3.17
N LEU A 399 4.83 -6.25 4.15
CA LEU A 399 3.44 -6.43 4.56
C LEU A 399 2.78 -5.07 4.77
N GLN A 400 1.69 -4.79 4.05
CA GLN A 400 1.04 -3.49 4.11
C GLN A 400 -0.47 -3.59 4.24
N ILE A 401 -1.06 -2.94 5.24
CA ILE A 401 -2.52 -2.79 5.34
C ILE A 401 -2.98 -1.64 4.42
N LEU A 402 -3.87 -1.97 3.49
CA LEU A 402 -4.40 -1.04 2.48
C LEU A 402 -5.65 -0.33 2.97
N GLU A 403 -6.62 -1.09 3.48
CA GLU A 403 -7.90 -0.61 4.00
C GLU A 403 -8.31 -1.44 5.23
N HIS A 404 -8.92 -0.80 6.21
CA HIS A 404 -9.50 -1.45 7.38
C HIS A 404 -10.69 -0.63 7.91
N ARG A 405 -11.55 -1.27 8.71
CA ARG A 405 -12.66 -0.60 9.42
C ARG A 405 -12.52 -0.58 10.95
N GLU A 406 -11.32 -0.91 11.44
CA GLU A 406 -10.98 -0.91 12.86
C GLU A 406 -11.19 0.45 13.56
N ASP A 407 -11.39 0.42 14.88
CA ASP A 407 -11.60 1.63 15.69
C ASP A 407 -10.34 2.55 15.70
N PRO A 408 -10.51 3.86 15.42
CA PRO A 408 -9.42 4.82 15.49
C PRO A 408 -8.77 4.88 16.89
N GLY A 409 -7.44 4.84 16.93
CA GLY A 409 -6.66 4.90 18.19
C GLY A 409 -6.65 3.63 19.04
N LEU A 410 -7.35 2.56 18.64
CA LEU A 410 -7.24 1.23 19.23
C LEU A 410 -6.88 0.20 18.16
N GLY A 411 -7.87 -0.26 17.39
CA GLY A 411 -7.66 -1.28 16.37
C GLY A 411 -6.78 -0.79 15.21
N GLU A 412 -6.76 0.52 14.92
CA GLU A 412 -5.87 1.15 13.92
C GLU A 412 -4.36 0.91 14.20
N LEU A 413 -3.99 0.62 15.45
CA LEU A 413 -2.59 0.40 15.83
C LEU A 413 -1.92 -0.78 15.10
N ILE A 414 -2.70 -1.70 14.53
CA ILE A 414 -2.17 -2.77 13.67
C ILE A 414 -1.49 -2.24 12.39
N THR A 415 -1.70 -0.97 12.04
CA THR A 415 -1.06 -0.31 10.89
C THR A 415 0.32 0.29 11.22
N GLU A 416 0.73 0.28 12.48
CA GLU A 416 2.04 0.78 12.89
C GLU A 416 3.18 -0.12 12.38
N ALA A 417 4.29 0.50 11.97
CA ALA A 417 5.48 -0.21 11.52
C ALA A 417 6.01 -1.18 12.59
N SER A 418 5.96 -0.79 13.86
CA SER A 418 6.39 -1.61 15.01
C SER A 418 5.67 -2.96 15.12
N PHE A 419 4.44 -3.04 14.63
CA PHE A 419 3.66 -4.28 14.60
C PHE A 419 3.87 -5.05 13.29
N LEU A 420 3.85 -4.37 12.15
CA LEU A 420 4.01 -4.99 10.83
C LEU A 420 5.42 -5.56 10.59
N GLU A 421 6.46 -4.90 11.09
CA GLU A 421 7.85 -5.34 10.95
C GLU A 421 8.11 -6.70 11.63
N GLN A 422 7.29 -7.10 12.60
CA GLN A 422 7.41 -8.41 13.26
C GLN A 422 7.13 -9.58 12.31
N PHE A 423 6.43 -9.33 11.20
CA PHE A 423 6.10 -10.35 10.20
C PHE A 423 7.21 -10.54 9.17
N ILE A 424 8.11 -9.57 9.02
CA ILE A 424 9.15 -9.59 7.99
C ILE A 424 10.14 -10.73 8.26
N GLY A 425 10.48 -11.48 7.20
CA GLY A 425 11.37 -12.64 7.26
C GLY A 425 10.72 -13.93 7.75
N LYS A 426 9.42 -13.93 8.08
CA LYS A 426 8.67 -15.14 8.48
C LYS A 426 7.94 -15.73 7.26
N GLY A 427 7.89 -17.05 7.18
CA GLY A 427 7.25 -17.74 6.04
C GLY A 427 6.44 -18.98 6.42
N GLY A 428 6.74 -19.60 7.57
CA GLY A 428 6.02 -20.79 8.02
C GLY A 428 4.72 -20.44 8.74
N ALA A 429 3.63 -21.18 8.47
CA ALA A 429 2.37 -21.04 9.22
C ALA A 429 2.56 -21.19 10.75
N ASN A 430 3.56 -21.98 11.15
CA ASN A 430 3.96 -22.22 12.54
C ASN A 430 4.81 -21.10 13.17
N GLU A 431 5.25 -20.10 12.41
CA GLU A 431 6.10 -18.99 12.87
C GLU A 431 5.32 -17.70 13.17
N LEU A 432 3.98 -17.75 13.05
CA LEU A 432 3.07 -16.62 13.20
C LEU A 432 2.15 -16.77 14.41
N ALA A 433 2.60 -17.39 15.52
CA ALA A 433 1.77 -17.52 16.71
C ALA A 433 1.73 -16.22 17.53
N LEU A 434 0.54 -15.65 17.72
CA LEU A 434 0.35 -14.46 18.55
C LEU A 434 0.70 -14.76 20.02
N GLY A 435 1.54 -13.92 20.63
CA GLY A 435 2.03 -14.05 22.01
C GLY A 435 3.30 -14.89 22.16
N ARG A 436 3.71 -15.63 21.11
CA ARG A 436 5.00 -16.34 21.07
C ARG A 436 5.94 -15.71 20.05
N ASP A 437 5.47 -15.60 18.80
CA ASP A 437 6.28 -15.16 17.66
C ASP A 437 5.93 -13.73 17.22
N ILE A 438 4.67 -13.32 17.44
CA ILE A 438 4.16 -11.97 17.17
C ILE A 438 3.58 -11.38 18.46
N GLN A 439 4.09 -10.24 18.88
CA GLN A 439 3.59 -9.52 20.05
C GLN A 439 2.28 -8.80 19.70
N GLY A 440 1.19 -9.18 20.38
CA GLY A 440 -0.09 -8.48 20.24
C GLY A 440 -0.08 -7.09 20.86
N ILE A 441 -0.88 -6.18 20.29
CA ILE A 441 -1.03 -4.81 20.80
C ILE A 441 -2.02 -4.79 21.97
N SER A 442 -1.60 -4.16 23.07
CA SER A 442 -2.46 -3.97 24.24
C SER A 442 -3.63 -3.04 23.89
N GLY A 443 -4.86 -3.48 24.21
CA GLY A 443 -6.09 -2.75 23.86
C GLY A 443 -6.61 -3.02 22.44
N ALA A 444 -5.85 -3.69 21.58
CA ALA A 444 -6.24 -4.06 20.21
C ALA A 444 -6.07 -5.58 19.96
N THR A 445 -6.37 -6.40 20.96
CA THR A 445 -6.09 -7.85 20.94
C THR A 445 -6.90 -8.58 19.88
N ILE A 446 -8.15 -8.18 19.63
CA ILE A 446 -9.01 -8.80 18.61
C ILE A 446 -8.47 -8.49 17.21
N SER A 447 -8.16 -7.22 16.94
CA SER A 447 -7.60 -6.76 15.66
C SER A 447 -6.23 -7.42 15.41
N SER A 448 -5.35 -7.45 16.41
CA SER A 448 -4.04 -8.11 16.34
C SER A 448 -4.18 -9.59 16.00
N ARG A 449 -5.05 -10.31 16.73
CA ARG A 449 -5.27 -11.76 16.51
C ARG A 449 -5.87 -12.04 15.14
N SER A 450 -6.84 -11.22 14.72
CA SER A 450 -7.52 -11.37 13.43
C SER A 450 -6.54 -11.16 12.30
N PHE A 451 -5.76 -10.07 12.35
CA PHE A 451 -4.75 -9.78 11.35
C PHE A 451 -3.67 -10.87 11.26
N THR A 452 -3.08 -11.30 12.38
CA THR A 452 -2.08 -12.39 12.39
C THR A 452 -2.65 -13.69 11.82
N THR A 453 -3.92 -14.00 12.11
CA THR A 453 -4.60 -15.19 11.54
C THR A 453 -4.83 -15.04 10.03
N GLY A 454 -5.17 -13.83 9.58
CA GLY A 454 -5.33 -13.50 8.16
C GLY A 454 -4.03 -13.69 7.39
N VAL A 455 -2.91 -13.19 7.91
CA VAL A 455 -1.59 -13.37 7.27
C VAL A 455 -1.23 -14.85 7.19
N ARG A 456 -1.46 -15.62 8.26
CA ARG A 456 -1.21 -17.08 8.24
C ARG A 456 -2.03 -17.80 7.16
N ARG A 457 -3.32 -17.46 7.04
CA ARG A 457 -4.20 -18.02 6.00
C ARG A 457 -3.75 -17.62 4.61
N ALA A 458 -3.35 -16.36 4.42
CA ALA A 458 -2.85 -15.86 3.15
C ALA A 458 -1.61 -16.64 2.66
N LEU A 459 -0.68 -16.95 3.58
CA LEU A 459 0.47 -17.80 3.28
C LEU A 459 0.07 -19.25 2.96
N ALA A 460 -0.85 -19.84 3.74
CA ALA A 460 -1.35 -21.20 3.48
C ALA A 460 -2.02 -21.30 2.11
N SER A 461 -2.90 -20.35 1.76
CA SER A 461 -3.54 -20.30 0.44
C SER A 461 -2.55 -20.13 -0.71
N PHE A 462 -1.46 -19.37 -0.50
CA PHE A 462 -0.37 -19.29 -1.49
C PHE A 462 0.34 -20.65 -1.64
N GLN A 463 0.62 -21.35 -0.53
CA GLN A 463 1.21 -22.68 -0.57
C GLN A 463 0.31 -23.68 -1.29
N ASP A 464 -0.98 -23.72 -0.96
CA ASP A 464 -1.94 -24.62 -1.62
C ASP A 464 -2.07 -24.34 -3.12
N ALA A 465 -2.01 -23.06 -3.52
CA ALA A 465 -2.17 -22.64 -4.92
C ALA A 465 -1.00 -23.04 -5.83
N PHE A 466 0.23 -23.01 -5.32
CA PHE A 466 1.46 -23.20 -6.11
C PHE A 466 2.27 -24.45 -5.73
N PHE A 467 2.01 -25.02 -4.55
CA PHE A 467 2.68 -26.20 -3.99
C PHE A 467 1.64 -27.16 -3.35
N PRO A 468 0.66 -27.66 -4.11
CA PRO A 468 -0.34 -28.59 -3.58
C PRO A 468 0.36 -29.83 -3.01
N GLN A 469 0.10 -30.14 -1.74
CA GLN A 469 0.57 -31.40 -1.17
C GLN A 469 -0.15 -32.57 -1.84
N GLU A 470 0.58 -33.61 -2.25
CA GLU A 470 -0.03 -34.87 -2.66
C GLU A 470 -0.88 -35.42 -1.50
N GLU A 471 -2.09 -35.92 -1.82
CA GLU A 471 -3.04 -36.47 -0.86
C GLU A 471 -2.33 -37.41 0.13
N GLU A 472 -2.51 -37.16 1.44
CA GLU A 472 -2.06 -38.07 2.50
C GLU A 472 -2.46 -39.51 2.13
N VAL A 473 -1.47 -40.38 2.01
CA VAL A 473 -1.68 -41.82 1.82
C VAL A 473 -2.58 -42.28 2.97
N GLY A 474 -3.84 -42.63 2.64
CA GLY A 474 -4.82 -43.04 3.64
C GLY A 474 -4.33 -44.24 4.47
N TRP A 475 -4.80 -44.33 5.71
CA TRP A 475 -4.47 -45.44 6.61
C TRP A 475 -4.84 -46.79 5.98
N LEU A 476 -4.09 -47.84 6.28
CA LEU A 476 -4.43 -49.18 5.80
C LEU A 476 -5.80 -49.59 6.37
N ASP A 477 -6.64 -50.19 5.53
CA ASP A 477 -7.94 -50.69 5.97
C ASP A 477 -7.74 -51.85 6.96
N GLY A 478 -8.38 -51.73 8.13
CA GLY A 478 -8.17 -52.66 9.22
C GLY A 478 -8.80 -52.21 10.52
N THR A 479 -8.69 -53.05 11.55
CA THR A 479 -9.13 -52.76 12.91
C THR A 479 -7.89 -52.71 13.79
N TYR A 480 -7.69 -51.59 14.48
CA TYR A 480 -6.50 -51.27 15.24
C TYR A 480 -6.86 -50.98 16.68
N PHE A 481 -5.97 -51.32 17.61
CA PHE A 481 -6.17 -51.12 19.03
C PHE A 481 -5.12 -50.15 19.56
N GLY A 482 -5.53 -49.24 20.43
CA GLY A 482 -4.61 -48.34 21.10
C GLY A 482 -5.02 -48.18 22.55
N SER A 483 -4.04 -48.07 23.44
CA SER A 483 -4.29 -47.76 24.84
C SER A 483 -3.63 -46.45 25.24
N ALA A 484 -4.12 -45.76 26.26
CA ALA A 484 -3.48 -44.59 26.85
C ALA A 484 -3.84 -44.46 28.34
N ASP A 485 -2.93 -43.84 29.10
CA ASP A 485 -3.17 -43.56 30.52
C ASP A 485 -4.25 -42.50 30.69
N SER A 486 -5.27 -42.82 31.48
CA SER A 486 -6.34 -41.89 31.85
C SER A 486 -6.49 -41.77 33.37
N PHE A 487 -7.43 -40.94 33.82
CA PHE A 487 -7.56 -40.58 35.23
C PHE A 487 -7.91 -41.78 36.13
N GLY A 488 -8.71 -42.72 35.64
CA GLY A 488 -9.12 -43.93 36.34
C GLY A 488 -8.25 -45.16 36.08
N GLY A 489 -7.22 -45.05 35.23
CA GLY A 489 -6.38 -46.16 34.78
C GLY A 489 -6.22 -46.16 33.26
N GLU A 490 -5.77 -47.29 32.72
CA GLU A 490 -5.59 -47.46 31.27
C GLU A 490 -6.96 -47.41 30.55
N LEU A 491 -6.99 -46.67 29.45
CA LEU A 491 -8.14 -46.53 28.55
C LEU A 491 -7.77 -47.14 27.19
N GLU A 492 -8.58 -48.09 26.74
CA GLU A 492 -8.39 -48.86 25.49
C GLU A 492 -9.43 -48.46 24.45
N VAL A 493 -8.99 -48.23 23.21
CA VAL A 493 -9.84 -47.92 22.07
C VAL A 493 -9.61 -48.88 20.91
N GLU A 494 -10.67 -49.15 20.18
CA GLU A 494 -10.69 -49.85 18.90
C GLU A 494 -11.02 -48.84 17.80
N VAL A 495 -10.19 -48.81 16.76
CA VAL A 495 -10.32 -47.90 15.62
C VAL A 495 -10.48 -48.73 14.35
N VAL A 496 -11.59 -48.55 13.64
CA VAL A 496 -11.86 -49.22 12.36
C VAL A 496 -11.57 -48.24 11.24
N VAL A 497 -10.67 -48.63 10.33
CA VAL A 497 -10.33 -47.89 9.11
C VAL A 497 -10.93 -48.61 7.91
N THR A 498 -11.61 -47.86 7.03
CA THR A 498 -12.17 -48.38 5.78
C THR A 498 -12.03 -47.35 4.67
N ALA A 499 -11.60 -47.79 3.49
CA ALA A 499 -11.23 -46.93 2.36
C ALA A 499 -10.29 -45.79 2.74
N GLY A 500 -9.31 -46.05 3.61
CA GLY A 500 -8.32 -45.05 4.04
C GLY A 500 -8.84 -44.01 5.03
N LYS A 501 -10.03 -44.20 5.62
CA LYS A 501 -10.68 -43.26 6.56
C LYS A 501 -11.12 -43.94 7.84
N ILE A 502 -11.17 -43.17 8.92
CA ILE A 502 -11.68 -43.62 10.22
C ILE A 502 -13.19 -43.84 10.11
N ALA A 503 -13.61 -45.10 10.06
CA ALA A 503 -15.01 -45.49 9.96
C ALA A 503 -15.70 -45.53 11.33
N ALA A 504 -14.98 -45.97 12.37
CA ALA A 504 -15.50 -46.05 13.73
C ALA A 504 -14.37 -45.94 14.76
N VAL A 505 -14.71 -45.41 15.94
CA VAL A 505 -13.87 -45.41 17.14
C VAL A 505 -14.75 -45.87 18.30
N GLU A 506 -14.37 -46.96 18.96
CA GLU A 506 -15.07 -47.52 20.11
C GLU A 506 -14.14 -47.61 21.32
N ILE A 507 -14.64 -47.31 22.51
CA ILE A 507 -13.87 -47.43 23.75
C ILE A 507 -14.17 -48.80 24.34
N VAL A 508 -13.17 -49.67 24.35
CA VAL A 508 -13.31 -51.10 24.71
C VAL A 508 -13.14 -51.32 26.22
N GLY A 509 -12.32 -50.48 26.86
CA GLY A 509 -12.05 -50.56 28.30
C GLY A 509 -11.69 -49.21 28.90
N HIS A 510 -12.27 -48.87 30.05
CA HIS A 510 -11.84 -47.73 30.86
C HIS A 510 -12.22 -47.94 32.33
N SER A 511 -11.49 -47.29 33.24
CA SER A 511 -11.80 -47.26 34.68
C SER A 511 -12.11 -45.85 35.20
N ASP A 512 -12.32 -44.91 34.26
CA ASP A 512 -12.62 -43.51 34.55
C ASP A 512 -13.94 -43.29 35.31
N THR A 513 -13.96 -42.24 36.13
CA THR A 513 -15.14 -41.88 36.95
C THR A 513 -16.29 -41.40 36.05
N PRO A 514 -17.46 -42.08 36.03
CA PRO A 514 -18.52 -41.79 35.05
C PRO A 514 -19.07 -40.37 35.10
N SER A 515 -19.10 -39.74 36.28
CA SER A 515 -19.64 -38.38 36.44
C SER A 515 -18.77 -37.27 35.84
N ILE A 516 -17.50 -37.56 35.52
CA ILE A 516 -16.53 -36.60 34.97
C ILE A 516 -16.20 -36.96 33.52
N ALA A 517 -15.98 -38.24 33.24
CA ALA A 517 -15.52 -38.74 31.94
C ALA A 517 -16.66 -38.97 30.92
N GLY A 518 -17.91 -39.10 31.36
CA GLY A 518 -19.03 -39.51 30.50
C GLY A 518 -19.20 -38.65 29.25
N GLY A 519 -19.03 -37.32 29.39
CA GLY A 519 -19.10 -36.43 28.23
C GLY A 519 -18.02 -36.73 27.18
N ALA A 520 -16.78 -37.00 27.60
CA ALA A 520 -15.67 -37.30 26.70
C ALA A 520 -15.84 -38.65 26.00
N ILE A 521 -16.26 -39.66 26.76
CA ILE A 521 -16.50 -41.03 26.26
C ILE A 521 -17.62 -41.04 25.21
N GLU A 522 -18.69 -40.27 25.40
CA GLU A 522 -19.83 -40.25 24.46
C GLU A 522 -19.56 -39.42 23.19
N ASN A 523 -18.83 -38.31 23.28
CA ASN A 523 -18.77 -37.33 22.19
C ASN A 523 -17.45 -37.29 21.42
N ILE A 524 -16.31 -37.62 22.05
CA ILE A 524 -15.00 -37.54 21.38
C ILE A 524 -14.88 -38.56 20.23
N PRO A 525 -15.27 -39.84 20.38
CA PRO A 525 -15.19 -40.80 19.28
C PRO A 525 -15.96 -40.34 18.03
N GLY A 526 -17.18 -39.80 18.22
CA GLY A 526 -17.98 -39.25 17.13
C GLY A 526 -17.34 -38.03 16.45
N ARG A 527 -16.67 -37.17 17.22
CA ARG A 527 -15.92 -36.02 16.66
C ARG A 527 -14.73 -36.47 15.83
N ILE A 528 -13.99 -37.48 16.29
CA ILE A 528 -12.83 -38.05 15.59
C ILE A 528 -13.25 -38.64 14.24
N VAL A 529 -14.32 -39.45 14.23
CA VAL A 529 -14.87 -40.03 12.99
C VAL A 529 -15.36 -38.92 12.05
N ALA A 530 -16.07 -37.91 12.56
CA ALA A 530 -16.58 -36.80 11.74
C ALA A 530 -15.46 -35.92 11.15
N ALA A 531 -14.37 -35.72 11.90
CA ALA A 531 -13.22 -34.92 11.47
C ALA A 531 -12.21 -35.74 10.62
N ASN A 532 -12.32 -37.07 10.62
CA ASN A 532 -11.33 -37.99 10.05
C ASN A 532 -9.90 -37.66 10.52
N ALA A 533 -9.74 -37.33 11.81
CA ALA A 533 -8.48 -36.88 12.39
C ALA A 533 -8.33 -37.39 13.83
N ALA A 534 -7.12 -37.84 14.20
CA ALA A 534 -6.83 -38.37 15.54
C ALA A 534 -7.01 -37.33 16.67
N LYS A 535 -6.89 -36.03 16.33
CA LYS A 535 -6.96 -34.91 17.29
C LYS A 535 -8.13 -34.00 16.98
N VAL A 536 -8.97 -33.77 17.99
CA VAL A 536 -10.17 -32.92 17.93
C VAL A 536 -10.29 -32.05 19.18
N ASP A 537 -11.26 -31.12 19.21
CA ASP A 537 -11.48 -30.31 20.40
C ASP A 537 -11.98 -31.16 21.58
N GLY A 538 -11.22 -31.12 22.68
CA GLY A 538 -11.56 -31.78 23.94
C GLY A 538 -12.79 -31.19 24.63
N ILE A 539 -13.28 -31.88 25.67
CA ILE A 539 -14.45 -31.43 26.43
C ILE A 539 -14.01 -30.73 27.72
N SER A 540 -14.53 -29.53 27.94
CA SER A 540 -14.29 -28.77 29.17
C SER A 540 -14.78 -29.56 30.38
N GLY A 541 -13.88 -29.79 31.35
CA GLY A 541 -14.16 -30.58 32.55
C GLY A 541 -13.79 -32.07 32.45
N ALA A 542 -13.43 -32.55 31.25
CA ALA A 542 -12.99 -33.93 31.00
C ALA A 542 -11.70 -33.96 30.16
N THR A 543 -10.78 -33.01 30.40
CA THR A 543 -9.57 -32.81 29.59
C THR A 543 -8.66 -34.04 29.60
N ILE A 544 -8.41 -34.65 30.76
CA ILE A 544 -7.54 -35.82 30.90
C ILE A 544 -8.10 -37.02 30.10
N THR A 545 -9.39 -37.30 30.24
CA THR A 545 -10.06 -38.36 29.47
C THR A 545 -10.10 -38.03 27.98
N SER A 546 -10.33 -36.77 27.60
CA SER A 546 -10.33 -36.34 26.20
C SER A 546 -8.96 -36.56 25.55
N ASP A 547 -7.89 -36.15 26.25
CA ASP A 547 -6.51 -36.32 25.79
C ASP A 547 -6.10 -37.80 25.73
N ALA A 548 -6.56 -38.62 26.69
CA ALA A 548 -6.34 -40.06 26.68
C ALA A 548 -7.01 -40.75 25.48
N ILE A 549 -8.26 -40.40 25.16
CA ILE A 549 -8.96 -40.95 23.98
C ILE A 549 -8.22 -40.58 22.69
N MET A 550 -7.85 -39.30 22.53
CA MET A 550 -7.11 -38.84 21.35
C MET A 550 -5.73 -39.52 21.25
N GLY A 551 -5.02 -39.67 22.36
CA GLY A 551 -3.73 -40.35 22.41
C GLY A 551 -3.81 -41.85 22.08
N ALA A 552 -4.86 -42.53 22.57
CA ALA A 552 -5.10 -43.94 22.27
C ALA A 552 -5.46 -44.16 20.78
N VAL A 553 -6.31 -43.30 20.22
CA VAL A 553 -6.64 -43.33 18.78
C VAL A 553 -5.40 -43.05 17.94
N GLN A 554 -4.57 -42.09 18.35
CA GLN A 554 -3.33 -41.79 17.64
C GLN A 554 -2.40 -43.00 17.60
N ARG A 555 -2.25 -43.74 18.70
CA ARG A 555 -1.46 -44.99 18.74
C ARG A 555 -2.02 -46.06 17.81
N ALA A 556 -3.34 -46.27 17.83
CA ALA A 556 -4.00 -47.21 16.93
C ALA A 556 -3.80 -46.86 15.44
N LEU A 557 -3.81 -45.56 15.11
CA LEU A 557 -3.60 -45.10 13.74
C LEU A 557 -2.13 -45.13 13.30
N THR A 558 -1.17 -45.09 14.23
CA THR A 558 0.25 -45.33 13.94
C THR A 558 0.46 -46.75 13.43
N ASP A 559 -0.18 -47.75 14.07
CA ASP A 559 -0.17 -49.13 13.59
C ASP A 559 -0.87 -49.26 12.21
N ALA A 560 -1.92 -48.48 11.99
CA ALA A 560 -2.63 -48.40 10.69
C ALA A 560 -1.81 -47.74 9.58
N ALA A 561 -0.83 -46.91 9.92
CA ALA A 561 0.11 -46.29 9.00
C ALA A 561 1.29 -47.23 8.63
N GLY A 562 1.32 -48.47 9.14
CA GLY A 562 2.38 -49.43 8.87
C GLY A 562 3.65 -49.23 9.69
N VAL A 563 3.59 -48.41 10.75
CA VAL A 563 4.69 -48.21 11.70
C VAL A 563 4.32 -48.95 12.98
N GLY A 564 4.51 -50.27 12.99
CA GLY A 564 4.39 -51.06 14.22
C GLY A 564 5.47 -50.66 15.23
N GLU A 565 5.18 -50.88 16.52
CA GLU A 565 6.14 -50.79 17.63
C GLU A 565 7.52 -51.40 17.29
N PRO A 566 8.62 -50.92 17.91
CA PRO A 566 9.97 -51.19 17.49
C PRO A 566 10.31 -52.67 17.68
N THR A 567 10.22 -53.45 16.60
CA THR A 567 11.11 -54.59 16.47
C THR A 567 12.52 -54.01 16.35
N THR A 568 13.40 -54.43 17.25
CA THR A 568 14.85 -54.18 17.22
C THR A 568 15.46 -54.60 15.89
N ASP A 569 15.32 -53.77 14.86
CA ASP A 569 16.11 -53.82 13.64
C ASP A 569 17.33 -52.96 13.87
N ALA A 570 18.24 -53.45 14.73
CA ALA A 570 19.59 -52.89 14.80
C ALA A 570 20.20 -52.94 13.40
N PHE A 571 20.87 -51.86 12.98
CA PHE A 571 21.54 -51.87 11.69
C PHE A 571 22.54 -53.03 11.62
N LEU A 572 22.56 -53.76 10.50
CA LEU A 572 23.53 -54.83 10.28
C LEU A 572 24.91 -54.19 10.04
N LEU A 573 25.75 -54.18 11.08
CA LEU A 573 27.08 -53.57 11.00
C LEU A 573 28.06 -54.50 10.25
N PRO A 574 28.86 -53.98 9.31
CA PRO A 574 29.94 -54.73 8.68
C PRO A 574 31.02 -55.15 9.69
N ALA A 575 31.75 -56.22 9.36
CA ALA A 575 32.69 -56.89 10.28
C ALA A 575 34.03 -56.15 10.47
N GLU A 576 34.32 -55.15 9.65
CA GLU A 576 35.58 -54.39 9.69
C GLU A 576 35.30 -52.93 10.06
N ASP A 577 36.12 -52.38 10.97
CA ASP A 577 36.10 -50.95 11.30
C ASP A 577 36.59 -50.14 10.10
N GLY A 578 35.91 -49.04 9.77
CA GLY A 578 36.15 -48.27 8.55
C GLY A 578 35.10 -47.21 8.29
N VAL A 579 35.31 -46.42 7.23
CA VAL A 579 34.36 -45.40 6.76
C VAL A 579 33.63 -45.94 5.54
N TYR A 580 32.31 -46.01 5.63
CA TYR A 580 31.43 -46.55 4.59
C TYR A 580 30.54 -45.45 4.05
N ARG A 581 30.53 -45.27 2.72
CA ARG A 581 29.70 -44.25 2.06
C ARG A 581 28.40 -44.88 1.56
N GLY A 582 27.29 -44.20 1.80
CA GLY A 582 26.00 -44.60 1.27
C GLY A 582 25.20 -43.43 0.74
N GLU A 583 24.26 -43.75 -0.13
CA GLU A 583 23.43 -42.78 -0.84
C GLU A 583 21.95 -43.04 -0.58
N GLY A 584 21.17 -41.96 -0.45
CA GLY A 584 19.75 -42.00 -0.16
C GLY A 584 19.02 -40.90 -0.91
N GLU A 585 17.73 -41.11 -1.14
CA GLU A 585 16.89 -40.18 -1.88
C GLU A 585 15.98 -39.44 -0.89
N GLY A 586 16.20 -38.14 -0.78
CA GLY A 586 15.50 -37.26 0.14
C GLY A 586 14.56 -36.29 -0.57
N PHE A 587 14.07 -35.27 0.12
CA PHE A 587 13.06 -34.36 -0.44
C PHE A 587 13.61 -33.46 -1.57
N GLY A 588 14.78 -32.87 -1.38
CA GLY A 588 15.45 -32.02 -2.38
C GLY A 588 16.34 -32.79 -3.37
N GLY A 589 16.44 -34.11 -3.24
CA GLY A 589 17.22 -34.95 -4.16
C GLY A 589 18.21 -35.86 -3.45
N LYS A 590 19.40 -36.02 -4.03
CA LYS A 590 20.37 -37.02 -3.58
C LYS A 590 21.08 -36.58 -2.30
N LEU A 591 21.10 -37.46 -1.31
CA LEU A 591 21.85 -37.32 -0.05
C LEU A 591 22.96 -38.38 -0.01
N VAL A 592 24.19 -37.95 0.26
CA VAL A 592 25.37 -38.81 0.39
C VAL A 592 25.98 -38.61 1.76
N LEU A 593 26.17 -39.69 2.51
CA LEU A 593 26.75 -39.64 3.85
C LEU A 593 27.81 -40.72 4.05
N ASP A 594 28.79 -40.38 4.88
CA ASP A 594 29.85 -41.27 5.36
C ASP A 594 29.51 -41.75 6.78
N VAL A 595 29.52 -43.08 6.97
CA VAL A 595 29.29 -43.78 8.24
C VAL A 595 30.61 -44.35 8.73
N THR A 596 31.11 -43.85 9.85
CA THR A 596 32.34 -44.37 10.47
C THR A 596 32.00 -45.43 11.52
N ILE A 597 32.65 -46.58 11.43
CA ILE A 597 32.53 -47.69 12.38
C ILE A 597 33.85 -47.89 13.12
N ASP A 598 33.81 -47.86 14.45
CA ASP A 598 34.93 -48.12 15.35
C ASP A 598 34.50 -49.07 16.48
N GLY A 599 35.22 -50.17 16.66
CA GLY A 599 34.92 -51.17 17.67
C GLY A 599 33.55 -51.85 17.50
N GLY A 600 33.07 -51.99 16.26
CA GLY A 600 31.77 -52.59 15.95
C GLY A 600 30.56 -51.73 16.35
N LYS A 601 30.70 -50.39 16.35
CA LYS A 601 29.63 -49.41 16.58
C LYS A 601 29.77 -48.23 15.62
N ILE A 602 28.65 -47.57 15.31
CA ILE A 602 28.65 -46.30 14.56
C ILE A 602 29.23 -45.23 15.49
N SER A 603 30.37 -44.65 15.13
CA SER A 603 31.05 -43.61 15.91
C SER A 603 30.75 -42.20 15.39
N GLU A 604 30.52 -42.07 14.08
CA GLU A 604 30.33 -40.77 13.41
C GLU A 604 29.49 -40.93 12.13
N LEU A 605 28.70 -39.90 11.83
CA LEU A 605 27.91 -39.76 10.60
C LEU A 605 28.17 -38.37 10.03
N GLU A 606 28.73 -38.30 8.83
CA GLU A 606 29.06 -37.03 8.16
C GLU A 606 28.33 -36.93 6.82
N VAL A 607 27.67 -35.79 6.58
CA VAL A 607 26.99 -35.52 5.30
C VAL A 607 28.00 -34.94 4.32
N ILE A 608 28.28 -35.66 3.23
CA ILE A 608 29.30 -35.30 2.24
C ILE A 608 28.72 -34.44 1.12
N ALA A 609 27.53 -34.79 0.66
CA ALA A 609 26.80 -34.05 -0.36
C ALA A 609 25.31 -34.15 -0.09
N SER A 610 24.62 -33.03 -0.21
CA SER A 610 23.18 -32.95 -0.01
C SER A 610 22.61 -31.97 -1.01
N GLU A 611 21.67 -32.45 -1.82
CA GLU A 611 20.81 -31.59 -2.67
C GLU A 611 19.51 -31.21 -1.93
N GLU A 612 19.43 -31.52 -0.64
CA GLU A 612 18.23 -31.26 0.15
C GLU A 612 17.89 -29.77 0.32
N THR A 613 16.61 -29.50 0.55
CA THR A 613 16.16 -28.16 0.97
C THR A 613 16.79 -27.75 2.30
N PRO A 614 17.59 -26.66 2.36
CA PRO A 614 18.35 -26.30 3.56
C PRO A 614 17.48 -26.15 4.81
N PHE A 615 16.30 -25.54 4.70
CA PHE A 615 15.45 -25.25 5.86
C PHE A 615 14.83 -26.50 6.52
N ILE A 616 14.49 -27.51 5.73
CA ILE A 616 13.81 -28.73 6.20
C ILE A 616 14.84 -29.78 6.61
N ALA A 617 15.93 -29.90 5.84
CA ALA A 617 16.94 -30.91 6.05
C ALA A 617 17.92 -30.59 7.17
N ASP A 618 18.31 -29.32 7.36
CA ASP A 618 19.27 -28.97 8.40
C ASP A 618 18.71 -29.30 9.80
N SER A 619 17.43 -28.99 10.05
CA SER A 619 16.77 -29.32 11.33
C SER A 619 16.59 -30.83 11.53
N ALA A 620 16.41 -31.58 10.45
CA ALA A 620 16.30 -33.03 10.50
C ALA A 620 17.66 -33.68 10.77
N LEU A 621 18.71 -33.28 10.04
CA LEU A 621 20.07 -33.81 10.15
C LEU A 621 20.68 -33.52 11.54
N GLU A 622 20.53 -32.31 12.08
CA GLU A 622 21.02 -31.96 13.42
C GLU A 622 20.41 -32.82 14.54
N LYS A 623 19.19 -33.31 14.36
CA LYS A 623 18.49 -34.15 15.35
C LYS A 623 18.68 -35.64 15.12
N LEU A 624 18.65 -36.07 13.86
CA LEU A 624 18.69 -37.49 13.49
C LEU A 624 20.07 -38.09 13.67
N LEU A 625 21.14 -37.43 13.22
CA LEU A 625 22.48 -38.01 13.22
C LEU A 625 22.96 -38.36 14.65
N PRO A 626 22.83 -37.46 15.66
CA PRO A 626 23.19 -37.81 17.03
C PRO A 626 22.27 -38.88 17.63
N ALA A 627 20.97 -38.85 17.32
CA ALA A 627 20.01 -39.83 17.83
C ALA A 627 20.30 -41.24 17.29
N ILE A 628 20.73 -41.35 16.03
CA ILE A 628 21.10 -42.63 15.41
C ILE A 628 22.40 -43.17 16.02
N ILE A 629 23.38 -42.30 16.28
CA ILE A 629 24.63 -42.69 16.97
C ILE A 629 24.32 -43.16 18.41
N GLU A 630 23.38 -42.53 19.10
CA GLU A 630 22.98 -42.95 20.45
C GLU A 630 22.20 -44.28 20.43
N ALA A 631 21.24 -44.43 19.52
CA ALA A 631 20.38 -45.60 19.43
C ALA A 631 21.05 -46.82 18.78
N GLN A 632 22.09 -46.61 17.97
CA GLN A 632 22.72 -47.65 17.12
C GLN A 632 21.69 -48.40 16.24
N GLY A 633 20.62 -47.70 15.84
CA GLY A 633 19.44 -48.27 15.17
C GLY A 633 18.58 -47.18 14.52
N PRO A 634 17.56 -47.56 13.74
CA PRO A 634 16.64 -46.61 13.12
C PRO A 634 15.91 -45.82 14.20
N VAL A 635 15.80 -44.51 14.00
CA VAL A 635 15.10 -43.57 14.87
C VAL A 635 13.88 -43.00 14.16
N ASP A 636 12.92 -42.49 14.91
CA ASP A 636 11.71 -41.90 14.35
C ASP A 636 12.01 -40.71 13.43
N ALA A 637 11.22 -40.60 12.36
CA ALA A 637 11.33 -39.49 11.43
C ALA A 637 10.98 -38.16 12.12
N VAL A 638 11.67 -37.09 11.73
CA VAL A 638 11.40 -35.75 12.27
C VAL A 638 10.14 -35.20 11.62
N SER A 639 9.15 -34.84 12.45
CA SER A 639 7.89 -34.22 12.00
C SER A 639 8.16 -33.00 11.14
N GLY A 640 7.66 -33.01 9.89
CA GLY A 640 7.88 -31.96 8.90
C GLY A 640 9.09 -32.16 7.98
N ALA A 641 9.86 -33.25 8.16
CA ALA A 641 11.01 -33.62 7.34
C ALA A 641 11.07 -35.15 7.10
N THR A 642 9.91 -35.77 6.89
CA THR A 642 9.79 -37.24 6.80
C THR A 642 10.60 -37.82 5.64
N LYS A 643 10.56 -37.21 4.46
CA LYS A 643 11.32 -37.68 3.28
C LYS A 643 12.82 -37.57 3.46
N THR A 644 13.30 -36.47 4.03
CA THR A 644 14.71 -36.32 4.40
C THR A 644 15.12 -37.34 5.47
N SER A 645 14.25 -37.62 6.45
CA SER A 645 14.52 -38.63 7.47
C SER A 645 14.63 -40.04 6.89
N GLU A 646 13.74 -40.39 5.95
CA GLU A 646 13.79 -41.64 5.18
C GLU A 646 15.06 -41.72 4.34
N GLY A 647 15.43 -40.64 3.65
CA GLY A 647 16.65 -40.55 2.84
C GLY A 647 17.93 -40.77 3.65
N VAL A 648 18.01 -40.21 4.87
CA VAL A 648 19.12 -40.45 5.82
C VAL A 648 19.19 -41.93 6.22
N LEU A 649 18.07 -42.53 6.60
CA LEU A 649 18.03 -43.95 6.98
C LEU A 649 18.36 -44.86 5.79
N GLN A 650 17.94 -44.50 4.58
CA GLN A 650 18.26 -45.22 3.35
C GLN A 650 19.75 -45.15 3.05
N ALA A 651 20.36 -43.96 3.13
CA ALA A 651 21.79 -43.78 2.90
C ALA A 651 22.65 -44.51 3.95
N ILE A 652 22.22 -44.56 5.21
CA ILE A 652 22.89 -45.37 6.24
C ILE A 652 22.74 -46.87 5.95
N ARG A 653 21.55 -47.34 5.55
CA ARG A 653 21.35 -48.74 5.15
C ARG A 653 22.21 -49.10 3.94
N ASP A 654 22.31 -48.21 2.97
CA ASP A 654 23.14 -48.40 1.77
C ASP A 654 24.62 -48.54 2.15
N ALA A 655 25.13 -47.62 2.99
CA ALA A 655 26.50 -47.66 3.52
C ALA A 655 26.79 -48.97 4.27
N LEU A 656 25.83 -49.46 5.06
CA LEU A 656 25.97 -50.66 5.90
C LEU A 656 25.66 -51.96 5.14
N SER A 657 25.06 -51.89 3.95
CA SER A 657 24.71 -53.04 3.13
C SER A 657 25.86 -53.56 2.25
N VAL A 658 27.01 -52.89 2.27
CA VAL A 658 28.18 -53.25 1.45
C VAL A 658 28.71 -54.63 1.87
N LYS A 659 28.30 -55.63 1.09
CA LYS A 659 28.88 -56.97 1.06
C LYS A 659 30.31 -56.91 0.53
N GLU A 660 31.17 -57.74 1.13
CA GLU A 660 32.56 -58.04 0.72
C GLU A 660 32.85 -57.78 -0.77
N GLY A 661 33.77 -56.84 -1.04
CA GLY A 661 34.48 -56.72 -2.31
C GLY A 661 34.10 -55.55 -3.21
N GLN A 662 34.56 -54.35 -2.87
CA GLN A 662 34.99 -53.31 -3.84
C GLN A 662 36.27 -52.66 -3.36
#